data_AF-A0A840CHD4-F1
#
_entry.id   AF-A0A840CHD4-F1
#
_cell.length_a   1.000
_cell.length_b   1.000
_cell.length_c   1.000
_cell.angle_alpha   90.00
_cell.angle_beta   90.00
_cell.angle_gamma   90.00
#
_symmetry.space_group_name_H-M   'P 1'
#
loop_
_entity.id
_entity.type
_entity.pdbx_description
1 polymer ?
#
loop_
_entity_poly.entity_id
_entity_poly.type
_entity_poly.pdbx_seq_one_letter_code
_entity_poly.pdbx_strand_id
1 'polypeptide(L)'
;MIKWKSTMILVAFATLYSLNILADDPVYHFKQTHPRLMLSKAAEKEIMKKTVSNEFLKRVHNEIISSSEKYIKEPVVEYEPIADLFLSVSRKALSRIYFLSYSYRMTGDKRYADRAKQEMMHVCTFDNWQPSHFLGVAEMTLALSIGYDWLYNELSDAEKKIILDSIIKKGLDESMPETATDEQHYKWLKKKNNWNAVCNTGMAFGAIVTYELNPERSRQIIQRSVELVSEVALQEYLPDGNYPEGYTYWSYGTAFTLMFINTLENLYGTSFGMTDNQGFMLTPNYILQMSTQNMGCFAYSDCGLDRTLSFPMFWFASRLNNQSLLWGEWERLMTMKNRGYNENRIFNVRFLPSVMLWASENTFENMERPSQRLYVGQGTTPIAIMRNHWGGNDELFVGLKGGMSSTNHGHIDIGSFVMYRGINQWAADLGIQNYYSIDKYGINMGDRSQYSKRWDVLRLSKDVHNIMTFNGNNQLVTQKAYINKFGDYKNFVYAATDLSLVESNSIKKHLRGVAIVNDKYVVVRDEIENNNNLTDSRWAMLTSANVKITGSNTAELHMNGEKLNIKVEGRNVIMGTWSTEPRFGFDEANPGTVMVGFTTTLEPGEKAEINVYLIPEAASHEKISPMPPIETWDGTSFFH
;
A
#
# COMPACT_ATOMS: atom_id res chain seq x y z
N MET A 1 23.48 -31.72 83.46
CA MET A 1 24.16 -30.75 82.58
C MET A 1 23.61 -30.93 81.18
N ILE A 2 22.58 -30.17 80.81
CA ILE A 2 22.65 -28.89 80.07
C ILE A 2 22.63 -29.11 78.54
N LYS A 3 21.42 -28.83 78.01
CA LYS A 3 21.09 -28.11 76.77
C LYS A 3 21.45 -28.74 75.41
N TRP A 4 20.44 -29.42 74.87
CA TRP A 4 19.97 -29.24 73.50
C TRP A 4 19.42 -27.82 73.28
N LYS A 5 19.40 -27.39 72.01
CA LYS A 5 18.97 -26.10 71.41
C LYS A 5 20.13 -25.15 71.11
N SER A 6 20.54 -25.08 69.83
CA SER A 6 20.71 -23.84 69.05
C SER A 6 21.38 -24.12 67.67
N THR A 7 20.72 -24.87 66.79
CA THR A 7 21.17 -24.95 65.38
C THR A 7 20.02 -25.16 64.39
N MET A 8 18.86 -24.54 64.65
CA MET A 8 17.70 -24.52 63.74
C MET A 8 17.12 -23.11 63.56
N ILE A 9 17.97 -22.07 63.53
CA ILE A 9 17.52 -20.68 63.24
C ILE A 9 18.36 -19.98 62.15
N LEU A 10 19.47 -20.56 61.67
CA LEU A 10 20.32 -19.91 60.65
C LEU A 10 20.17 -20.45 59.22
N VAL A 11 19.41 -21.53 59.00
CA VAL A 11 19.15 -22.06 57.64
C VAL A 11 17.74 -21.70 57.14
N ALA A 12 16.83 -21.29 58.03
CA ALA A 12 15.48 -20.85 57.67
C ALA A 12 15.41 -19.37 57.23
N PHE A 13 16.42 -18.54 57.53
CA PHE A 13 16.48 -17.15 57.06
C PHE A 13 17.22 -16.97 55.72
N ALA A 14 18.04 -17.94 55.30
CA ALA A 14 18.72 -17.90 54.00
C ALA A 14 17.89 -18.51 52.85
N THR A 15 16.89 -19.32 53.18
CA THR A 15 15.95 -19.93 52.21
C THR A 15 14.63 -19.17 52.05
N LEU A 16 14.40 -18.13 52.87
CA LEU A 16 13.30 -17.17 52.69
C LEU A 16 13.73 -15.85 52.01
N TYR A 17 15.03 -15.65 51.76
CA TYR A 17 15.55 -14.52 50.98
C TYR A 17 15.94 -14.86 49.53
N SER A 18 15.83 -16.13 49.14
CA SER A 18 16.15 -16.62 47.79
C SER A 18 14.92 -17.07 46.99
N LEU A 19 13.70 -16.78 47.48
CA LEU A 19 12.42 -17.09 46.82
C LEU A 19 11.61 -15.86 46.39
N ASN A 20 12.22 -14.67 46.36
CA ASN A 20 11.58 -13.42 45.91
C ASN A 20 12.34 -12.68 44.80
N ILE A 21 13.24 -13.35 44.07
CA ILE A 21 13.90 -12.77 42.90
C ILE A 21 13.85 -13.78 41.76
N LEU A 22 12.65 -13.95 41.22
CA LEU A 22 12.29 -14.26 39.84
C LEU A 22 10.75 -14.11 39.79
N ALA A 23 10.26 -12.93 40.17
CA ALA A 23 9.05 -12.47 39.52
C ALA A 23 9.51 -12.21 38.10
N ASP A 24 9.17 -13.09 37.15
CA ASP A 24 9.27 -12.75 35.74
C ASP A 24 8.54 -11.40 35.59
N ASP A 25 9.28 -10.35 35.25
CA ASP A 25 8.69 -9.04 34.98
C ASP A 25 7.53 -9.30 34.00
N PRO A 26 6.29 -8.88 34.31
CA PRO A 26 5.12 -9.27 33.51
C PRO A 26 5.35 -8.87 32.06
N VAL A 27 4.95 -9.70 31.10
CA VAL A 27 5.11 -9.42 29.66
C VAL A 27 4.58 -8.01 29.36
N TYR A 28 5.33 -7.25 28.56
CA TYR A 28 5.10 -5.82 28.28
C TYR A 28 5.43 -4.85 29.43
N HIS A 29 6.19 -5.28 30.45
CA HIS A 29 6.87 -4.39 31.39
C HIS A 29 8.18 -3.86 30.81
N PHE A 30 8.48 -2.58 31.02
CA PHE A 30 9.77 -1.96 30.66
C PHE A 30 10.20 -0.95 31.73
N LYS A 31 11.52 -0.79 31.90
CA LYS A 31 12.14 0.11 32.91
C LYS A 31 12.67 1.42 32.32
N GLN A 32 12.64 1.57 30.99
CA GLN A 32 13.20 2.70 30.28
C GLN A 32 12.41 4.00 30.55
N THR A 33 13.14 5.07 30.89
CA THR A 33 12.59 6.43 30.97
C THR A 33 12.56 7.11 29.59
N HIS A 34 11.87 8.24 29.47
CA HIS A 34 11.74 8.95 28.20
C HIS A 34 13.10 9.43 27.65
N PRO A 35 13.34 9.33 26.33
CA PRO A 35 12.43 8.85 25.28
C PRO A 35 12.37 7.31 25.18
N ARG A 36 11.18 6.81 24.85
CA ARG A 36 10.80 5.40 24.69
C ARG A 36 10.43 5.04 23.25
N LEU A 37 9.91 6.00 22.49
CA LEU A 37 9.32 5.76 21.18
C LEU A 37 10.34 5.98 20.07
N MET A 38 10.73 4.91 19.38
CA MET A 38 11.57 4.85 18.17
C MET A 38 12.98 5.48 18.26
N LEU A 39 13.12 6.74 18.65
CA LEU A 39 14.38 7.48 18.70
C LEU A 39 14.94 7.52 20.12
N SER A 40 15.89 6.62 20.42
CA SER A 40 16.66 6.69 21.67
C SER A 40 17.62 7.88 21.69
N LYS A 41 18.12 8.29 22.86
CA LYS A 41 19.12 9.36 22.97
C LYS A 41 20.44 9.02 22.27
N ALA A 42 20.82 7.75 22.24
CA ALA A 42 22.03 7.29 21.55
C ALA A 42 21.89 7.39 20.02
N ALA A 43 20.69 7.14 19.49
CA ALA A 43 20.42 7.16 18.06
C ALA A 43 20.56 8.55 17.40
N GLU A 44 20.47 9.65 18.16
CA GLU A 44 20.66 11.02 17.64
C GLU A 44 22.05 11.20 17.02
N LYS A 45 23.10 10.70 17.68
CA LYS A 45 24.48 10.78 17.18
C LYS A 45 24.66 9.97 15.90
N GLU A 46 24.06 8.78 15.83
CA GLU A 46 24.10 7.93 14.64
C GLU A 46 23.39 8.60 13.45
N ILE A 47 22.26 9.26 13.69
CA ILE A 47 21.56 10.04 12.65
C ILE A 47 22.45 11.17 12.14
N MET A 48 23.08 11.93 13.03
CA MET A 48 23.98 13.01 12.59
C MET A 48 25.18 12.47 11.80
N LYS A 49 25.76 11.33 12.22
CA LYS A 49 26.82 10.65 11.46
C LYS A 49 26.35 10.30 10.04
N LYS A 50 25.15 9.72 9.89
CA LYS A 50 24.54 9.41 8.58
C LYS A 50 24.43 10.64 7.68
N THR A 51 24.07 11.81 8.23
CA THR A 51 23.96 13.06 7.44
C THR A 51 25.31 13.59 6.96
N VAL A 52 26.42 13.22 7.61
CA VAL A 52 27.77 13.59 7.18
C VAL A 52 28.26 12.64 6.09
N SER A 53 27.97 11.34 6.21
CA SER A 53 28.47 10.31 5.31
C SER A 53 27.62 10.13 4.03
N ASN A 54 26.33 10.47 4.05
CA ASN A 54 25.42 10.19 2.95
C ASN A 54 24.62 11.43 2.51
N GLU A 55 24.85 11.89 1.27
CA GLU A 55 24.23 13.11 0.74
C GLU A 55 22.71 13.02 0.61
N PHE A 56 22.15 11.84 0.34
CA PHE A 56 20.69 11.68 0.32
C PHE A 56 20.10 11.89 1.71
N LEU A 57 20.67 11.27 2.74
CA LEU A 57 20.20 11.42 4.12
C LEU A 57 20.39 12.84 4.64
N LYS A 58 21.45 13.53 4.21
CA LYS A 58 21.63 14.97 4.45
C LYS A 58 20.50 15.80 3.85
N ARG A 59 20.11 15.53 2.60
CA ARG A 59 18.98 16.22 1.93
C ARG A 59 17.65 15.97 2.65
N VAL A 60 17.39 14.72 3.05
CA VAL A 60 16.20 14.36 3.84
C VAL A 60 16.19 15.12 5.17
N HIS A 61 17.30 15.09 5.91
CA HIS A 61 17.44 15.84 7.17
C HIS A 61 17.15 17.34 6.98
N ASN A 62 17.76 17.96 5.98
CA ASN A 62 17.56 19.38 5.69
C ASN A 62 16.11 19.71 5.31
N GLU A 63 15.42 18.85 4.55
CA GLU A 63 14.01 19.10 4.22
C GLU A 63 13.08 18.96 5.43
N ILE A 64 13.40 18.09 6.39
CA ILE A 64 12.66 18.02 7.66
C ILE A 64 12.79 19.34 8.42
N ILE A 65 14.02 19.86 8.58
CA ILE A 65 14.26 21.17 9.23
C ILE A 65 13.56 22.31 8.47
N SER A 66 13.70 22.34 7.14
CA SER A 66 13.04 23.32 6.25
C SER A 66 11.52 23.30 6.39
N SER A 67 10.92 22.11 6.47
CA SER A 67 9.48 21.95 6.71
C SER A 67 9.09 22.43 8.11
N SER A 68 9.90 22.15 9.14
CA SER A 68 9.67 22.69 10.49
C SER A 68 9.70 24.22 10.53
N GLU A 69 10.60 24.89 9.79
CA GLU A 69 10.61 26.35 9.66
C GLU A 69 9.34 26.93 9.02
N LYS A 70 8.71 26.18 8.11
CA LYS A 70 7.39 26.54 7.56
C LYS A 70 6.30 26.36 8.60
N TYR A 71 6.27 25.22 9.29
CA TYR A 71 5.26 24.90 10.30
C TYR A 71 5.23 25.88 11.47
N ILE A 72 6.38 26.45 11.87
CA ILE A 72 6.44 27.54 12.86
C ILE A 72 5.53 28.72 12.49
N LYS A 73 5.40 29.03 11.20
CA LYS A 73 4.67 30.21 10.70
C LYS A 73 3.21 29.93 10.40
N GLU A 74 2.80 28.67 10.36
CA GLU A 74 1.43 28.28 10.07
C GLU A 74 0.56 28.34 11.32
N PRO A 75 -0.74 28.68 11.20
CA PRO A 75 -1.67 28.57 12.32
C PRO A 75 -1.77 27.12 12.80
N VAL A 76 -2.10 26.93 14.08
CA VAL A 76 -2.41 25.61 14.65
C VAL A 76 -3.53 24.92 13.86
N VAL A 77 -3.59 23.59 13.92
CA VAL A 77 -4.65 22.85 13.20
C VAL A 77 -6.03 23.19 13.77
N GLU A 78 -7.05 23.30 12.91
CA GLU A 78 -8.41 23.61 13.35
C GLU A 78 -9.25 22.34 13.50
N TYR A 79 -10.24 22.38 14.38
CA TYR A 79 -11.19 21.29 14.57
C TYR A 79 -12.11 21.14 13.35
N GLU A 80 -12.37 19.90 12.97
CA GLU A 80 -13.30 19.55 11.89
C GLU A 80 -14.46 18.72 12.47
N PRO A 81 -15.71 19.24 12.44
CA PRO A 81 -16.86 18.53 12.99
C PRO A 81 -17.30 17.32 12.15
N ILE A 82 -16.90 17.20 10.89
CA ILE A 82 -17.25 16.07 10.02
C ILE A 82 -16.21 14.95 10.19
N ALA A 83 -16.63 13.80 10.74
CA ALA A 83 -15.73 12.70 11.08
C ALA A 83 -14.85 12.21 9.90
N ASP A 84 -15.43 12.09 8.70
CA ASP A 84 -14.69 11.64 7.51
C ASP A 84 -13.62 12.65 7.04
N LEU A 85 -13.81 13.94 7.37
CA LEU A 85 -12.84 14.99 7.08
C LEU A 85 -11.82 15.18 8.21
N PHE A 86 -12.15 14.77 9.44
CA PHE A 86 -11.29 14.91 10.62
C PHE A 86 -9.96 14.17 10.50
N LEU A 87 -9.91 13.05 9.77
CA LEU A 87 -8.66 12.35 9.50
C LEU A 87 -7.58 13.28 8.90
N SER A 88 -7.97 14.25 8.06
CA SER A 88 -7.04 15.21 7.49
C SER A 88 -6.41 16.14 8.55
N VAL A 89 -7.17 16.49 9.60
CA VAL A 89 -6.71 17.27 10.75
C VAL A 89 -5.67 16.47 11.53
N SER A 90 -5.98 15.22 11.89
CA SER A 90 -5.04 14.33 12.59
C SER A 90 -3.75 14.11 11.82
N ARG A 91 -3.85 13.92 10.49
CA ARG A 91 -2.67 13.77 9.60
C ARG A 91 -1.77 14.98 9.62
N LYS A 92 -2.37 16.17 9.59
CA LYS A 92 -1.65 17.45 9.64
C LYS A 92 -0.99 17.66 11.00
N ALA A 93 -1.69 17.38 12.09
CA ALA A 93 -1.14 17.43 13.45
C ALA A 93 0.05 16.47 13.61
N LEU A 94 -0.11 15.22 13.17
CA LEU A 94 0.93 14.19 13.19
C LEU A 94 2.18 14.62 12.43
N SER A 95 2.03 15.09 11.18
CA SER A 95 3.18 15.57 10.40
C SER A 95 3.89 16.73 11.09
N ARG A 96 3.15 17.74 11.56
CA ARG A 96 3.75 18.92 12.20
C ARG A 96 4.47 18.56 13.50
N ILE A 97 3.79 17.85 14.41
CA ILE A 97 4.35 17.47 15.71
C ILE A 97 5.56 16.57 15.52
N TYR A 98 5.50 15.58 14.63
CA TYR A 98 6.62 14.67 14.40
C TYR A 98 7.85 15.39 13.83
N PHE A 99 7.66 16.23 12.81
CA PHE A 99 8.76 16.99 12.21
C PHE A 99 9.37 17.99 13.20
N LEU A 100 8.54 18.78 13.89
CA LEU A 100 9.02 19.75 14.89
C LEU A 100 9.76 19.06 16.04
N SER A 101 9.27 17.91 16.50
CA SER A 101 9.92 17.14 17.56
C SER A 101 11.27 16.57 17.11
N TYR A 102 11.36 16.06 15.88
CA TYR A 102 12.63 15.65 15.27
C TYR A 102 13.62 16.81 15.19
N SER A 103 13.18 17.95 14.63
CA SER A 103 14.01 19.13 14.45
C SER A 103 14.55 19.66 15.77
N TYR A 104 13.73 19.70 16.83
CA TYR A 104 14.20 20.02 18.17
C TYR A 104 15.30 19.07 18.64
N ARG A 105 15.08 17.76 18.54
CA ARG A 105 16.05 16.77 19.03
C ARG A 105 17.37 16.77 18.29
N MET A 106 17.38 17.11 17.00
CA MET A 106 18.62 17.18 16.23
C MET A 106 19.38 18.51 16.39
N THR A 107 18.68 19.61 16.67
CA THR A 107 19.27 20.97 16.63
C THR A 107 19.39 21.63 18.00
N GLY A 108 18.55 21.24 18.97
CA GLY A 108 18.37 21.94 20.25
C GLY A 108 17.61 23.26 20.15
N ASP A 109 17.11 23.66 18.97
CA ASP A 109 16.38 24.93 18.82
C ASP A 109 14.98 24.83 19.43
N LYS A 110 14.79 25.55 20.54
CA LYS A 110 13.55 25.55 21.33
C LYS A 110 12.33 26.05 20.55
N ARG A 111 12.49 26.85 19.48
CA ARG A 111 11.36 27.30 18.66
C ARG A 111 10.56 26.12 18.10
N TYR A 112 11.22 25.02 17.76
CA TYR A 112 10.54 23.82 17.28
C TYR A 112 9.76 23.12 18.38
N ALA A 113 10.35 22.97 19.57
CA ALA A 113 9.66 22.39 20.73
C ALA A 113 8.45 23.23 21.13
N ASP A 114 8.60 24.55 21.24
CA ASP A 114 7.52 25.47 21.60
C ASP A 114 6.36 25.40 20.60
N ARG A 115 6.65 25.34 19.30
CA ARG A 115 5.62 25.22 18.28
C ARG A 115 4.91 23.87 18.31
N ALA A 116 5.64 22.77 18.57
CA ALA A 116 5.03 21.45 18.72
C ALA A 116 4.13 21.39 19.97
N LYS A 117 4.56 22.00 21.08
CA LYS A 117 3.75 22.18 22.28
C LYS A 117 2.45 22.90 21.98
N GLN A 118 2.50 23.99 21.20
CA GLN A 118 1.29 24.71 20.80
C GLN A 118 0.30 23.82 20.01
N GLU A 119 0.76 23.00 19.06
CA GLU A 119 -0.13 22.04 18.39
C GLU A 119 -0.73 21.05 19.40
N MET A 120 0.11 20.42 20.22
CA MET A 120 -0.34 19.39 21.17
C MET A 120 -1.37 19.94 22.14
N MET A 121 -1.11 21.11 22.72
CA MET A 121 -2.02 21.73 23.67
C MET A 121 -3.33 22.16 22.99
N HIS A 122 -3.28 22.61 21.74
CA HIS A 122 -4.47 23.01 21.00
C HIS A 122 -5.37 21.82 20.66
N VAL A 123 -4.83 20.72 20.12
CA VAL A 123 -5.66 19.53 19.81
C VAL A 123 -6.20 18.85 21.07
N CYS A 124 -5.58 19.08 22.23
CA CYS A 124 -6.11 18.67 23.53
C CYS A 124 -7.35 19.47 23.95
N THR A 125 -7.63 20.65 23.36
CA THR A 125 -8.86 21.42 23.66
C THR A 125 -10.07 20.97 22.87
N PHE A 126 -9.92 20.14 21.84
CA PHE A 126 -11.06 19.62 21.06
C PHE A 126 -11.93 18.72 21.92
N ASP A 127 -13.26 18.79 21.82
CA ASP A 127 -14.14 17.98 22.68
C ASP A 127 -13.91 16.48 22.51
N ASN A 128 -13.68 16.04 21.28
CA ASN A 128 -13.34 14.67 20.89
C ASN A 128 -12.43 14.66 19.65
N TRP A 129 -11.99 13.48 19.23
CA TRP A 129 -11.21 13.27 17.99
C TRP A 129 -11.98 12.48 16.92
N GLN A 130 -13.31 12.66 16.88
CA GLN A 130 -14.23 12.03 15.93
C GLN A 130 -14.11 10.49 15.87
N PRO A 131 -14.38 9.78 16.99
CA PRO A 131 -14.15 8.34 17.13
C PRO A 131 -15.01 7.44 16.23
N SER A 132 -16.07 7.96 15.60
CA SER A 132 -16.84 7.24 14.57
C SER A 132 -15.99 6.92 13.32
N HIS A 133 -14.94 7.71 13.05
CA HIS A 133 -13.90 7.45 12.06
C HIS A 133 -12.52 7.26 12.74
N PHE A 134 -12.31 6.08 13.33
CA PHE A 134 -11.22 5.81 14.27
C PHE A 134 -9.77 5.99 13.75
N LEU A 135 -9.53 6.04 12.44
CA LEU A 135 -8.19 6.41 11.93
C LEU A 135 -7.77 7.81 12.41
N GLY A 136 -8.72 8.75 12.53
CA GLY A 136 -8.45 10.10 13.01
C GLY A 136 -7.98 10.09 14.47
N VAL A 137 -8.64 9.31 15.32
CA VAL A 137 -8.25 9.07 16.72
C VAL A 137 -6.87 8.45 16.78
N ALA A 138 -6.61 7.39 16.02
CA ALA A 138 -5.34 6.67 16.03
C ALA A 138 -4.15 7.56 15.63
N GLU A 139 -4.28 8.33 14.53
CA GLU A 139 -3.23 9.23 14.07
C GLU A 139 -3.00 10.40 15.05
N MET A 140 -4.05 10.92 15.69
CA MET A 140 -3.93 11.99 16.69
C MET A 140 -3.24 11.47 17.97
N THR A 141 -3.62 10.29 18.46
CA THR A 141 -2.96 9.65 19.60
C THR A 141 -1.49 9.42 19.31
N LEU A 142 -1.15 8.91 18.11
CA LEU A 142 0.24 8.74 17.70
C LEU A 142 1.02 10.08 17.71
N ALA A 143 0.41 11.15 17.20
CA ALA A 143 1.01 12.47 17.19
C ALA A 143 1.37 12.97 18.59
N LEU A 144 0.40 12.90 19.51
CA LEU A 144 0.59 13.31 20.90
C LEU A 144 1.59 12.42 21.62
N SER A 145 1.58 11.11 21.40
CA SER A 145 2.56 10.19 22.00
C SER A 145 3.98 10.50 21.56
N ILE A 146 4.22 10.73 20.25
CA ILE A 146 5.54 11.10 19.74
C ILE A 146 6.00 12.43 20.35
N GLY A 147 5.16 13.47 20.30
CA GLY A 147 5.51 14.77 20.85
C GLY A 147 5.75 14.74 22.37
N TYR A 148 4.91 14.02 23.12
CA TYR A 148 5.07 13.82 24.56
C TYR A 148 6.41 13.17 24.91
N ASP A 149 6.74 12.07 24.23
CA ASP A 149 7.94 11.30 24.51
C ASP A 149 9.23 12.02 24.08
N TRP A 150 9.22 12.64 22.90
CA TRP A 150 10.41 13.29 22.33
C TRP A 150 10.68 14.66 22.92
N LEU A 151 9.65 15.34 23.42
CA LEU A 151 9.75 16.66 24.07
C LEU A 151 9.59 16.58 25.59
N TYR A 152 9.66 15.39 26.18
CA TYR A 152 9.36 15.13 27.59
C TYR A 152 10.01 16.13 28.56
N ASN A 153 11.27 16.50 28.32
CA ASN A 153 12.03 17.41 29.17
C ASN A 153 11.66 18.90 29.00
N GLU A 154 11.01 19.27 27.89
CA GLU A 154 10.52 20.64 27.65
C GLU A 154 9.06 20.85 28.07
N LEU A 155 8.36 19.78 28.46
CA LEU A 155 6.99 19.84 28.97
C LEU A 155 6.98 20.09 30.47
N SER A 156 6.16 21.06 30.90
CA SER A 156 5.81 21.21 32.31
C SER A 156 4.92 20.07 32.78
N ASP A 157 4.85 19.84 34.09
CA ASP A 157 4.02 18.77 34.65
C ASP A 157 2.52 18.98 34.36
N ALA A 158 2.06 20.24 34.27
CA ALA A 158 0.70 20.57 33.87
C ALA A 158 0.43 20.18 32.40
N GLU A 159 1.35 20.51 31.48
CA GLU A 159 1.23 20.13 30.07
C GLU A 159 1.27 18.61 29.90
N LYS A 160 2.19 17.92 30.59
CA LYS A 160 2.26 16.45 30.61
C LYS A 160 0.92 15.84 31.02
N LYS A 161 0.34 16.33 32.12
CA LYS A 161 -0.96 15.86 32.61
C LYS A 161 -2.07 16.06 31.57
N ILE A 162 -2.17 17.23 30.96
CA ILE A 162 -3.20 17.53 29.94
C ILE A 162 -3.08 16.60 28.73
N ILE A 163 -1.86 16.38 28.25
CA ILE A 163 -1.58 15.51 27.10
C ILE A 163 -1.94 14.06 27.43
N LEU A 164 -1.45 13.52 28.56
CA LEU A 164 -1.76 12.15 28.98
C LEU A 164 -3.26 11.94 29.23
N ASP A 165 -3.92 12.87 29.92
CA ASP A 165 -5.37 12.81 30.14
C ASP A 165 -6.14 12.79 28.82
N SER A 166 -5.69 13.56 27.81
CA SER A 166 -6.32 13.59 26.49
C SER A 166 -6.10 12.29 25.71
N ILE A 167 -4.87 11.74 25.74
CA ILE A 167 -4.56 10.42 25.15
C ILE A 167 -5.45 9.33 25.75
N ILE A 168 -5.61 9.32 27.08
CA ILE A 168 -6.45 8.33 27.77
C ILE A 168 -7.91 8.52 27.34
N LYS A 169 -8.48 9.71 27.55
CA LYS A 169 -9.93 9.94 27.39
C LYS A 169 -10.41 9.92 25.95
N LYS A 170 -9.64 10.50 25.02
CA LYS A 170 -10.05 10.68 23.62
C LYS A 170 -9.49 9.62 22.69
N GLY A 171 -8.48 8.88 23.14
CA GLY A 171 -7.82 7.81 22.41
C GLY A 171 -8.12 6.44 22.99
N LEU A 172 -7.50 6.13 24.13
CA LEU A 172 -7.51 4.77 24.69
C LEU A 172 -8.90 4.34 25.15
N ASP A 173 -9.65 5.22 25.82
CA ASP A 173 -11.01 4.96 26.31
C ASP A 173 -11.97 4.65 25.16
N GLU A 174 -11.88 5.38 24.05
CA GLU A 174 -12.71 5.15 22.86
C GLU A 174 -12.32 3.88 22.09
N SER A 175 -11.15 3.30 22.38
CA SER A 175 -10.67 2.07 21.71
C SER A 175 -11.14 0.78 22.36
N MET A 176 -11.79 0.85 23.53
CA MET A 176 -12.08 -0.30 24.39
C MET A 176 -13.60 -0.48 24.52
N PRO A 177 -14.14 -1.69 24.32
CA PRO A 177 -15.58 -1.93 24.47
C PRO A 177 -16.15 -1.54 25.84
N GLU A 178 -15.34 -1.63 26.89
CA GLU A 178 -15.76 -1.36 28.27
C GLU A 178 -15.92 0.14 28.56
N THR A 179 -15.33 1.02 27.74
CA THR A 179 -15.28 2.47 28.00
C THR A 179 -15.68 3.33 26.82
N ALA A 180 -15.77 2.78 25.60
CA ALA A 180 -16.16 3.53 24.41
C ALA A 180 -17.61 4.01 24.52
N THR A 181 -17.88 5.21 24.01
CA THR A 181 -19.24 5.77 24.06
C THR A 181 -20.19 5.19 23.01
N ASP A 182 -19.64 4.54 21.97
CA ASP A 182 -20.40 3.90 20.89
C ASP A 182 -19.68 2.63 20.42
N GLU A 183 -20.44 1.58 20.12
CA GLU A 183 -19.91 0.31 19.63
C GLU A 183 -19.15 0.44 18.29
N GLN A 184 -19.48 1.46 17.49
CA GLN A 184 -18.80 1.76 16.24
C GLN A 184 -17.31 2.03 16.43
N HIS A 185 -16.90 2.58 17.58
CA HIS A 185 -15.54 3.05 17.83
C HIS A 185 -14.51 1.91 17.88
N TYR A 186 -14.93 0.68 18.18
CA TYR A 186 -14.03 -0.48 18.23
C TYR A 186 -14.31 -1.53 17.13
N LYS A 187 -15.21 -1.25 16.17
CA LYS A 187 -15.46 -2.16 15.02
C LYS A 187 -14.20 -2.42 14.18
N TRP A 188 -13.23 -1.51 14.23
CA TRP A 188 -11.96 -1.65 13.52
C TRP A 188 -11.11 -2.83 14.03
N LEU A 189 -11.30 -3.30 15.26
CA LEU A 189 -10.58 -4.46 15.82
C LEU A 189 -10.72 -5.72 14.95
N LYS A 190 -11.83 -5.82 14.20
CA LYS A 190 -12.15 -6.95 13.31
C LYS A 190 -11.85 -6.68 11.83
N LYS A 191 -11.37 -5.49 11.46
CA LYS A 191 -11.09 -5.14 10.06
C LYS A 191 -9.82 -5.81 9.57
N LYS A 192 -9.87 -6.40 8.37
CA LYS A 192 -8.74 -7.03 7.66
C LYS A 192 -8.15 -6.10 6.61
N ASN A 193 -7.77 -4.89 7.02
CA ASN A 193 -7.19 -3.88 6.14
C ASN A 193 -6.28 -2.93 6.93
N ASN A 194 -5.81 -1.85 6.29
CA ASN A 194 -4.93 -0.87 6.91
C ASN A 194 -5.42 -0.30 8.26
N TRP A 195 -6.74 -0.30 8.53
CA TRP A 195 -7.27 0.18 9.81
C TRP A 195 -6.72 -0.60 11.00
N ASN A 196 -6.51 -1.91 10.86
CA ASN A 196 -6.02 -2.71 11.98
C ASN A 196 -4.61 -2.28 12.40
N ALA A 197 -3.69 -2.19 11.44
CA ALA A 197 -2.32 -1.76 11.70
C ALA A 197 -2.24 -0.34 12.26
N VAL A 198 -2.96 0.60 11.65
CA VAL A 198 -2.94 2.02 12.03
C VAL A 198 -3.51 2.23 13.43
N CYS A 199 -4.69 1.68 13.70
CA CYS A 199 -5.37 1.86 14.97
C CYS A 199 -4.61 1.19 16.13
N ASN A 200 -4.15 -0.06 15.96
CA ASN A 200 -3.37 -0.74 16.99
C ASN A 200 -2.05 -0.01 17.28
N THR A 201 -1.36 0.48 16.25
CA THR A 201 -0.11 1.26 16.46
C THR A 201 -0.37 2.53 17.27
N GLY A 202 -1.39 3.31 16.90
CA GLY A 202 -1.74 4.54 17.63
C GLY A 202 -2.10 4.26 19.09
N MET A 203 -2.90 3.21 19.35
CA MET A 203 -3.31 2.85 20.71
C MET A 203 -2.14 2.30 21.53
N ALA A 204 -1.26 1.48 20.94
CA ALA A 204 -0.06 0.98 21.62
C ALA A 204 0.87 2.13 22.03
N PHE A 205 1.07 3.11 21.15
CA PHE A 205 1.88 4.30 21.46
C PHE A 205 1.26 5.14 22.58
N GLY A 206 -0.06 5.29 22.59
CA GLY A 206 -0.79 5.92 23.69
C GLY A 206 -0.55 5.19 25.01
N ALA A 207 -0.73 3.87 25.02
CA ALA A 207 -0.53 3.02 26.20
C ALA A 207 0.91 3.08 26.74
N ILE A 208 1.93 3.13 25.88
CA ILE A 208 3.34 3.20 26.29
C ILE A 208 3.66 4.52 27.00
N VAL A 209 3.12 5.65 26.55
CA VAL A 209 3.39 6.95 27.19
C VAL A 209 2.55 7.21 28.43
N THR A 210 1.41 6.52 28.57
CA THR A 210 0.56 6.57 29.77
C THR A 210 0.86 5.44 30.77
N TYR A 211 1.89 4.63 30.53
CA TYR A 211 2.11 3.36 31.22
C TYR A 211 2.10 3.49 32.74
N GLU A 212 2.75 4.52 33.28
CA GLU A 212 2.84 4.78 34.72
C GLU A 212 1.50 5.10 35.39
N LEU A 213 0.53 5.63 34.65
CA LEU A 213 -0.77 6.02 35.20
C LEU A 213 -1.69 4.81 35.39
N ASN A 214 -1.58 3.80 34.53
CA ASN A 214 -2.31 2.54 34.64
C ASN A 214 -1.54 1.41 33.94
N PRO A 215 -0.58 0.76 34.63
CA PRO A 215 0.27 -0.27 34.03
C PRO A 215 -0.51 -1.48 33.52
N GLU A 216 -1.54 -1.91 34.25
CA GLU A 216 -2.37 -3.06 33.86
C GLU A 216 -3.09 -2.81 32.53
N ARG A 217 -3.82 -1.70 32.45
CA ARG A 217 -4.55 -1.35 31.22
C ARG A 217 -3.60 -1.09 30.05
N SER A 218 -2.45 -0.49 30.31
CA SER A 218 -1.45 -0.22 29.28
C SER A 218 -0.89 -1.53 28.71
N ARG A 219 -0.58 -2.52 29.56
CA ARG A 219 -0.18 -3.87 29.12
C ARG A 219 -1.27 -4.55 28.30
N GLN A 220 -2.52 -4.48 28.73
CA GLN A 220 -3.65 -5.06 27.98
C GLN A 220 -3.76 -4.45 26.56
N ILE A 221 -3.63 -3.13 26.42
CA ILE A 221 -3.70 -2.47 25.12
C ILE A 221 -2.49 -2.82 24.25
N ILE A 222 -1.28 -2.86 24.82
CA ILE A 222 -0.07 -3.26 24.09
C ILE A 222 -0.19 -4.71 23.61
N GLN A 223 -0.58 -5.63 24.49
CA GLN A 223 -0.80 -7.03 24.17
C GLN A 223 -1.81 -7.20 23.02
N ARG A 224 -3.00 -6.63 23.17
CA ARG A 224 -4.05 -6.66 22.13
C ARG A 224 -3.52 -6.13 20.79
N SER A 225 -2.73 -5.06 20.83
CA SER A 225 -2.16 -4.46 19.63
C SER A 225 -1.15 -5.39 18.95
N VAL A 226 -0.30 -6.06 19.74
CA VAL A 226 0.66 -7.06 19.23
C VAL A 226 -0.07 -8.24 18.58
N GLU A 227 -1.07 -8.80 19.27
CA GLU A 227 -1.86 -9.94 18.79
C GLU A 227 -2.60 -9.59 17.49
N LEU A 228 -3.36 -8.49 17.47
CA LEU A 228 -4.16 -8.12 16.30
C LEU A 228 -3.32 -7.73 15.09
N VAL A 229 -2.20 -7.02 15.28
CA VAL A 229 -1.30 -6.71 14.15
C VAL A 229 -0.74 -8.02 13.57
N SER A 230 -0.35 -8.96 14.42
CA SER A 230 0.25 -10.23 13.98
C SER A 230 -0.75 -11.17 13.32
N GLU A 231 -1.93 -11.33 13.91
CA GLU A 231 -2.94 -12.31 13.50
C GLU A 231 -3.93 -11.78 12.45
N VAL A 232 -3.99 -10.46 12.25
CA VAL A 232 -4.91 -9.84 11.29
C VAL A 232 -4.15 -9.04 10.23
N ALA A 233 -3.42 -8.00 10.62
CA ALA A 233 -2.82 -7.09 9.63
C ALA A 233 -1.70 -7.76 8.83
N LEU A 234 -0.80 -8.50 9.48
CA LEU A 234 0.33 -9.15 8.83
C LEU A 234 -0.08 -10.38 7.99
N GLN A 235 -1.25 -10.95 8.23
CA GLN A 235 -1.75 -12.08 7.43
C GLN A 235 -2.12 -11.67 6.01
N GLU A 236 -2.48 -10.40 5.79
CA GLU A 236 -2.81 -9.88 4.45
C GLU A 236 -1.60 -9.78 3.51
N TYR A 237 -0.37 -9.94 4.02
CA TYR A 237 0.84 -9.99 3.21
C TYR A 237 1.16 -11.42 2.73
N LEU A 238 0.49 -12.44 3.26
CA LEU A 238 0.75 -13.82 2.86
C LEU A 238 0.10 -14.15 1.50
N PRO A 239 0.69 -15.08 0.73
CA PRO A 239 1.98 -15.73 1.00
C PRO A 239 3.19 -14.96 0.45
N ASP A 240 3.00 -14.17 -0.62
CA ASP A 240 4.10 -13.69 -1.47
C ASP A 240 4.47 -12.21 -1.25
N GLY A 241 3.85 -11.57 -0.25
CA GLY A 241 4.08 -10.16 0.09
C GLY A 241 3.26 -9.15 -0.70
N ASN A 242 2.39 -9.56 -1.64
CA ASN A 242 1.52 -8.63 -2.36
C ASN A 242 0.41 -8.09 -1.44
N TYR A 243 0.09 -6.80 -1.57
CA TYR A 243 -0.89 -6.14 -0.70
C TYR A 243 -2.28 -6.11 -1.32
N PRO A 244 -3.36 -6.39 -0.55
CA PRO A 244 -4.72 -6.47 -1.09
C PRO A 244 -5.19 -5.18 -1.77
N GLU A 245 -4.86 -4.04 -1.16
CA GLU A 245 -5.35 -2.70 -1.53
C GLU A 245 -4.40 -1.97 -2.52
N GLY A 246 -3.37 -2.64 -3.04
CA GLY A 246 -2.47 -2.07 -4.03
C GLY A 246 -1.31 -1.23 -3.47
N TYR A 247 -0.52 -0.66 -4.38
CA TYR A 247 0.74 0.04 -4.09
C TYR A 247 0.57 1.20 -3.10
N THR A 248 -0.47 2.02 -3.29
CA THR A 248 -0.68 3.25 -2.51
C THR A 248 -0.97 2.94 -1.04
N TYR A 249 -1.88 1.99 -0.78
CA TYR A 249 -2.28 1.62 0.57
C TYR A 249 -1.22 0.80 1.31
N TRP A 250 -0.37 0.06 0.59
CA TRP A 250 0.75 -0.66 1.19
C TRP A 250 1.64 0.29 2.00
N SER A 251 2.01 1.45 1.45
CA SER A 251 2.92 2.38 2.13
C SER A 251 2.31 2.92 3.42
N TYR A 252 1.00 3.12 3.46
CA TYR A 252 0.29 3.65 4.61
C TYR A 252 0.23 2.63 5.76
N GLY A 253 -0.34 1.45 5.54
CA GLY A 253 -0.46 0.43 6.58
C GLY A 253 0.91 -0.06 7.09
N THR A 254 1.84 -0.31 6.17
CA THR A 254 3.18 -0.83 6.49
C THR A 254 3.98 0.15 7.35
N ALA A 255 3.86 1.46 7.13
CA ALA A 255 4.58 2.45 7.91
C ALA A 255 4.24 2.43 9.40
N PHE A 256 2.96 2.26 9.74
CA PHE A 256 2.51 2.17 11.13
C PHE A 256 3.03 0.89 11.77
N THR A 257 2.90 -0.25 11.09
CA THR A 257 3.46 -1.52 11.54
C THR A 257 4.96 -1.42 11.81
N LEU A 258 5.74 -0.75 10.96
CA LEU A 258 7.17 -0.57 11.17
C LEU A 258 7.51 0.38 12.33
N MET A 259 6.75 1.46 12.53
CA MET A 259 6.89 2.30 13.72
C MET A 259 6.61 1.50 15.00
N PHE A 260 5.63 0.60 14.95
CA PHE A 260 5.32 -0.30 16.05
C PHE A 260 6.43 -1.31 16.31
N ILE A 261 6.87 -2.04 15.30
CA ILE A 261 7.99 -3.00 15.39
C ILE A 261 9.23 -2.30 15.95
N ASN A 262 9.62 -1.14 15.41
CA ASN A 262 10.80 -0.42 15.88
C ASN A 262 10.68 -0.01 17.36
N THR A 263 9.49 0.39 17.81
CA THR A 263 9.25 0.73 19.21
C THR A 263 9.32 -0.49 20.12
N LEU A 264 8.71 -1.61 19.70
CA LEU A 264 8.76 -2.86 20.46
C LEU A 264 10.18 -3.41 20.58
N GLU A 265 10.93 -3.42 19.47
CA GLU A 265 12.32 -3.87 19.46
C GLU A 265 13.21 -3.00 20.37
N ASN A 266 13.00 -1.68 20.37
CA ASN A 266 13.75 -0.78 21.25
C ASN A 266 13.44 -1.00 22.74
N LEU A 267 12.17 -1.23 23.09
CA LEU A 267 11.74 -1.35 24.49
C LEU A 267 11.97 -2.74 25.08
N TYR A 268 11.73 -3.77 24.28
CA TYR A 268 11.67 -5.17 24.72
C TYR A 268 12.74 -6.06 24.08
N GLY A 269 13.51 -5.55 23.12
CA GLY A 269 14.49 -6.34 22.37
C GLY A 269 13.87 -7.34 21.38
N THR A 270 12.54 -7.27 21.15
CA THR A 270 11.81 -8.18 20.27
C THR A 270 10.62 -7.49 19.60
N SER A 271 10.27 -7.95 18.40
CA SER A 271 9.05 -7.59 17.67
C SER A 271 7.87 -8.51 18.02
N PHE A 272 8.05 -9.41 19.00
CA PHE A 272 7.08 -10.46 19.37
C PHE A 272 6.65 -11.34 18.18
N GLY A 273 7.60 -11.64 17.29
CA GLY A 273 7.38 -12.51 16.14
C GLY A 273 6.77 -11.84 14.91
N MET A 274 6.45 -10.54 14.96
CA MET A 274 5.92 -9.83 13.79
C MET A 274 6.86 -9.88 12.59
N THR A 275 8.17 -9.84 12.83
CA THR A 275 9.19 -9.92 11.77
C THR A 275 9.47 -11.34 11.29
N ASP A 276 8.80 -12.35 11.85
CA ASP A 276 8.90 -13.74 11.43
C ASP A 276 7.86 -14.08 10.34
N ASN A 277 6.89 -13.19 10.11
CA ASN A 277 5.90 -13.34 9.05
C ASN A 277 6.57 -13.25 7.67
N GLN A 278 6.62 -14.39 6.97
CA GLN A 278 7.32 -14.50 5.68
C GLN A 278 6.74 -13.59 4.60
N GLY A 279 5.42 -13.49 4.49
CA GLY A 279 4.77 -12.60 3.51
C GLY A 279 5.15 -11.15 3.75
N PHE A 280 5.13 -10.71 5.01
CA PHE A 280 5.57 -9.36 5.39
C PHE A 280 7.04 -9.12 5.05
N MET A 281 7.92 -10.09 5.29
CA MET A 281 9.34 -9.93 4.95
C MET A 281 9.64 -10.02 3.44
N LEU A 282 8.75 -10.61 2.63
CA LEU A 282 8.84 -10.65 1.17
C LEU A 282 8.23 -9.44 0.46
N THR A 283 7.40 -8.66 1.16
CA THR A 283 6.67 -7.52 0.61
C THR A 283 7.49 -6.42 -0.07
N PRO A 284 8.78 -6.12 0.26
CA PRO A 284 9.54 -5.14 -0.51
C PRO A 284 9.75 -5.58 -1.97
N ASN A 285 9.76 -6.87 -2.28
CA ASN A 285 9.87 -7.37 -3.66
C ASN A 285 8.62 -7.00 -4.48
N TYR A 286 7.44 -7.09 -3.87
CA TYR A 286 6.20 -6.63 -4.48
C TYR A 286 6.28 -5.15 -4.86
N ILE A 287 6.68 -4.27 -3.93
CA ILE A 287 6.78 -2.83 -4.18
C ILE A 287 7.83 -2.48 -5.23
N LEU A 288 8.98 -3.16 -5.21
CA LEU A 288 10.00 -3.02 -6.23
C LEU A 288 9.42 -3.32 -7.63
N GLN A 289 8.68 -4.41 -7.74
CA GLN A 289 8.12 -4.88 -9.01
C GLN A 289 6.96 -4.04 -9.51
N MET A 290 6.17 -3.41 -8.65
CA MET A 290 5.02 -2.58 -9.02
C MET A 290 5.33 -1.34 -9.86
N SER A 291 6.61 -1.01 -10.04
CA SER A 291 7.07 0.21 -10.71
C SER A 291 7.83 -0.06 -12.00
N THR A 292 7.76 0.91 -12.90
CA THR A 292 8.54 1.00 -14.14
C THR A 292 9.09 2.43 -14.30
N GLN A 293 9.68 2.71 -15.45
CA GLN A 293 10.33 3.98 -15.77
C GLN A 293 9.41 5.18 -15.58
N ASN A 294 10.02 6.34 -15.37
CA ASN A 294 9.33 7.64 -15.39
C ASN A 294 8.23 7.80 -14.31
N MET A 295 8.39 7.11 -13.17
CA MET A 295 7.40 7.00 -12.08
C MET A 295 6.14 6.21 -12.44
N GLY A 296 6.13 5.48 -13.56
CA GLY A 296 5.03 4.59 -13.93
C GLY A 296 4.86 3.46 -12.93
N CYS A 297 3.63 3.00 -12.76
CA CYS A 297 3.30 1.88 -11.89
C CYS A 297 2.14 1.05 -12.44
N PHE A 298 1.97 -0.16 -11.91
CA PHE A 298 0.74 -0.93 -12.11
C PHE A 298 -0.35 -0.39 -11.18
N ALA A 299 -1.20 0.51 -11.70
CA ALA A 299 -2.40 0.94 -11.00
C ALA A 299 -3.46 -0.18 -11.03
N TYR A 300 -3.84 -0.68 -9.86
CA TYR A 300 -5.02 -1.52 -9.67
C TYR A 300 -5.70 -1.16 -8.35
N SER A 301 -7.01 -1.40 -8.25
CA SER A 301 -7.82 -0.91 -7.13
C SER A 301 -7.66 0.62 -7.00
N ASP A 302 -7.91 1.19 -5.83
CA ASP A 302 -7.65 2.60 -5.60
C ASP A 302 -6.14 2.90 -5.56
N CYS A 303 -5.60 3.34 -6.70
CA CYS A 303 -4.20 3.70 -6.84
C CYS A 303 -4.05 5.06 -7.53
N GLY A 304 -3.07 5.85 -7.07
CA GLY A 304 -2.57 6.97 -7.86
C GLY A 304 -1.84 6.46 -9.11
N LEU A 305 -1.85 7.28 -10.17
CA LEU A 305 -1.22 6.92 -11.45
C LEU A 305 0.31 7.10 -11.45
N ASP A 306 0.82 7.93 -10.55
CA ASP A 306 2.26 8.11 -10.34
C ASP A 306 2.73 7.41 -9.07
N ARG A 307 3.91 6.80 -9.16
CA ARG A 307 4.61 6.25 -8.00
C ARG A 307 4.94 7.34 -6.97
N THR A 308 4.54 7.11 -5.73
CA THR A 308 4.96 7.91 -4.56
C THR A 308 6.19 7.31 -3.87
N LEU A 309 6.89 8.11 -3.06
CA LEU A 309 8.05 7.62 -2.29
C LEU A 309 7.56 6.63 -1.23
N SER A 310 7.94 5.36 -1.36
CA SER A 310 7.56 4.30 -0.43
C SER A 310 8.61 4.17 0.66
N PHE A 311 8.58 5.09 1.62
CA PHE A 311 9.56 5.17 2.70
C PHE A 311 9.68 3.94 3.62
N PRO A 312 8.68 3.04 3.79
CA PRO A 312 8.90 1.76 4.46
C PRO A 312 10.01 0.91 3.82
N MET A 313 10.31 1.11 2.52
CA MET A 313 11.39 0.41 1.83
C MET A 313 12.77 0.66 2.46
N PHE A 314 13.02 1.83 3.07
CA PHE A 314 14.29 2.11 3.74
C PHE A 314 14.52 1.20 4.95
N TRP A 315 13.46 0.85 5.68
CA TRP A 315 13.55 -0.11 6.78
C TRP A 315 13.86 -1.51 6.26
N PHE A 316 13.16 -1.97 5.21
CA PHE A 316 13.40 -3.29 4.63
C PHE A 316 14.80 -3.41 4.02
N ALA A 317 15.26 -2.41 3.29
CA ALA A 317 16.60 -2.38 2.72
C ALA A 317 17.68 -2.45 3.81
N SER A 318 17.50 -1.73 4.92
CA SER A 318 18.40 -1.82 6.08
C SER A 318 18.30 -3.18 6.78
N ARG A 319 17.09 -3.69 7.04
CA ARG A 319 16.85 -4.95 7.77
C ARG A 319 17.36 -6.17 7.02
N LEU A 320 17.18 -6.18 5.70
CA LEU A 320 17.60 -7.26 4.81
C LEU A 320 19.03 -7.05 4.28
N ASN A 321 19.68 -5.95 4.66
CA ASN A 321 20.99 -5.54 4.17
C ASN A 321 21.09 -5.60 2.62
N ASN A 322 20.06 -5.08 1.95
CA ASN A 322 19.93 -5.13 0.50
C ASN A 322 19.46 -3.77 -0.04
N GLN A 323 20.41 -2.95 -0.48
CA GLN A 323 20.14 -1.61 -1.04
C GLN A 323 19.43 -1.67 -2.39
N SER A 324 19.55 -2.75 -3.16
CA SER A 324 18.89 -2.91 -4.46
C SER A 324 17.36 -2.88 -4.36
N LEU A 325 16.80 -3.16 -3.17
CA LEU A 325 15.37 -2.96 -2.90
C LEU A 325 14.94 -1.49 -3.07
N LEU A 326 15.85 -0.53 -2.88
CA LEU A 326 15.61 0.89 -3.05
C LEU A 326 15.75 1.38 -4.49
N TRP A 327 16.04 0.50 -5.46
CA TRP A 327 16.24 0.88 -6.87
C TRP A 327 15.11 1.78 -7.38
N GLY A 328 13.88 1.39 -7.11
CA GLY A 328 12.73 2.13 -7.55
C GLY A 328 12.56 3.49 -6.85
N GLU A 329 12.89 3.58 -5.56
CA GLU A 329 12.88 4.86 -4.83
C GLU A 329 13.93 5.81 -5.40
N TRP A 330 15.12 5.28 -5.69
CA TRP A 330 16.19 6.02 -6.34
C TRP A 330 15.79 6.54 -7.72
N GLU A 331 15.20 5.69 -8.56
CA GLU A 331 14.77 6.06 -9.91
C GLU A 331 13.69 7.17 -9.88
N ARG A 332 12.74 7.08 -8.96
CA ARG A 332 11.75 8.15 -8.71
C ARG A 332 12.44 9.45 -8.33
N LEU A 333 13.34 9.42 -7.35
CA LEU A 333 14.05 10.62 -6.87
C LEU A 333 14.84 11.30 -8.01
N MET A 334 15.53 10.50 -8.84
CA MET A 334 16.27 11.02 -9.99
C MET A 334 15.33 11.58 -11.05
N THR A 335 14.21 10.92 -11.35
CA THR A 335 13.20 11.40 -12.29
C THR A 335 12.65 12.76 -11.86
N MET A 336 12.26 12.90 -10.59
CA MET A 336 11.74 14.17 -10.06
C MET A 336 12.79 15.28 -10.10
N LYS A 337 14.04 14.98 -9.72
CA LYS A 337 15.14 15.94 -9.80
C LYS A 337 15.37 16.41 -11.24
N ASN A 338 15.39 15.48 -12.19
CA ASN A 338 15.60 15.79 -13.61
C ASN A 338 14.45 16.62 -14.21
N ARG A 339 13.23 16.45 -13.70
CA ARG A 339 12.07 17.29 -14.05
C ARG A 339 12.04 18.64 -13.30
N GLY A 340 13.05 18.96 -12.50
CA GLY A 340 13.16 20.24 -11.80
C GLY A 340 12.25 20.40 -10.57
N TYR A 341 11.77 19.29 -9.99
CA TYR A 341 11.00 19.36 -8.74
C TYR A 341 11.91 19.80 -7.59
N ASN A 342 11.39 20.67 -6.73
CA ASN A 342 12.09 21.09 -5.52
C ASN A 342 12.04 20.00 -4.42
N GLU A 343 12.90 20.13 -3.41
CA GLU A 343 13.04 19.16 -2.32
C GLU A 343 11.72 18.91 -1.57
N ASN A 344 10.93 19.96 -1.36
CA ASN A 344 9.64 19.84 -0.69
C ASN A 344 8.68 18.92 -1.45
N ARG A 345 8.60 19.02 -2.78
CA ARG A 345 7.78 18.10 -3.58
C ARG A 345 8.40 16.70 -3.64
N ILE A 346 9.73 16.59 -3.70
CA ILE A 346 10.44 15.29 -3.74
C ILE A 346 10.16 14.48 -2.47
N PHE A 347 10.18 15.14 -1.32
CA PHE A 347 10.05 14.55 0.02
C PHE A 347 8.73 14.85 0.72
N ASN A 348 7.66 15.15 -0.02
CA ASN A 348 6.33 15.42 0.55
C ASN A 348 5.71 14.15 1.15
N VAL A 349 6.15 13.77 2.35
CA VAL A 349 5.79 12.53 3.04
C VAL A 349 5.52 12.84 4.52
N ARG A 350 4.34 12.42 5.00
CA ARG A 350 3.87 12.68 6.38
C ARG A 350 4.80 12.17 7.49
N PHE A 351 5.58 11.13 7.18
CA PHE A 351 6.44 10.40 8.11
C PHE A 351 7.92 10.49 7.72
N LEU A 352 8.33 11.56 7.03
CA LEU A 352 9.72 11.72 6.57
C LEU A 352 10.79 11.52 7.65
N PRO A 353 10.60 11.95 8.94
CA PRO A 353 11.57 11.67 10.01
C PRO A 353 11.89 10.17 10.18
N SER A 354 10.94 9.27 9.89
CA SER A 354 11.17 7.83 9.96
C SER A 354 12.24 7.34 8.99
N VAL A 355 12.48 8.03 7.86
CA VAL A 355 13.60 7.69 6.95
C VAL A 355 14.93 7.79 7.67
N MET A 356 15.11 8.81 8.52
CA MET A 356 16.36 9.00 9.27
C MET A 356 16.57 7.91 10.33
N LEU A 357 15.46 7.37 10.86
CA LEU A 357 15.47 6.24 11.79
C LEU A 357 15.80 4.92 11.08
N TRP A 358 15.19 4.69 9.91
CA TRP A 358 15.18 3.39 9.24
C TRP A 358 16.29 3.17 8.24
N ALA A 359 16.72 4.22 7.55
CA ALA A 359 17.72 4.10 6.50
C ALA A 359 19.11 3.79 7.08
N SER A 360 19.86 2.94 6.40
CA SER A 360 21.26 2.62 6.73
C SER A 360 22.21 3.73 6.25
N GLU A 361 23.42 3.80 6.80
CA GLU A 361 24.41 4.82 6.42
C GLU A 361 24.85 4.71 4.95
N ASN A 362 24.78 3.51 4.37
CA ASN A 362 25.12 3.20 2.98
C ASN A 362 23.91 3.29 2.03
N THR A 363 22.89 4.09 2.35
CA THR A 363 21.68 4.22 1.55
C THR A 363 22.00 4.60 0.11
N PHE A 364 21.50 3.81 -0.86
CA PHE A 364 21.78 3.92 -2.30
C PHE A 364 23.20 3.60 -2.76
N GLU A 365 24.07 3.11 -1.89
CA GLU A 365 25.40 2.64 -2.27
C GLU A 365 25.36 1.18 -2.72
N ASN A 366 26.24 0.81 -3.67
CA ASN A 366 26.39 -0.55 -4.19
C ASN A 366 25.06 -1.22 -4.62
N MET A 367 24.11 -0.43 -5.10
CA MET A 367 22.86 -0.96 -5.64
C MET A 367 23.09 -1.63 -6.98
N GLU A 368 22.42 -2.77 -7.17
CA GLU A 368 22.32 -3.43 -8.46
C GLU A 368 20.95 -3.16 -9.06
N ARG A 369 20.92 -2.98 -10.39
CA ARG A 369 19.66 -2.93 -11.12
C ARG A 369 18.95 -4.28 -10.97
N PRO A 370 17.66 -4.31 -10.59
CA PRO A 370 16.92 -5.57 -10.52
C PRO A 370 16.93 -6.28 -11.87
N SER A 371 16.89 -7.61 -11.85
CA SER A 371 16.90 -8.45 -13.06
C SER A 371 15.68 -9.36 -13.18
N GLN A 372 14.91 -9.53 -12.09
CA GLN A 372 13.72 -10.36 -12.06
C GLN A 372 12.67 -9.83 -13.05
N ARG A 373 12.24 -10.71 -13.96
CA ARG A 373 11.29 -10.41 -15.04
C ARG A 373 9.85 -10.76 -14.72
N LEU A 374 9.63 -11.68 -13.78
CA LEU A 374 8.30 -12.13 -13.38
C LEU A 374 8.16 -12.10 -11.86
N TYR A 375 7.08 -11.47 -11.39
CA TYR A 375 6.59 -11.57 -10.02
C TYR A 375 5.14 -12.03 -10.05
N VAL A 376 4.78 -12.97 -9.17
CA VAL A 376 3.40 -13.43 -8.98
C VAL A 376 3.11 -13.41 -7.49
N GLY A 377 1.97 -12.82 -7.12
CA GLY A 377 1.47 -12.87 -5.75
C GLY A 377 0.06 -13.45 -5.72
N GLN A 378 -0.20 -14.36 -4.79
CA GLN A 378 -1.47 -15.11 -4.67
C GLN A 378 -2.35 -14.66 -3.51
N GLY A 379 -2.01 -13.55 -2.83
CA GLY A 379 -2.73 -13.03 -1.67
C GLY A 379 -4.21 -12.71 -1.92
N THR A 380 -4.80 -11.84 -1.11
CA THR A 380 -6.23 -11.47 -1.24
C THR A 380 -6.57 -10.99 -2.67
N THR A 381 -5.66 -10.21 -3.29
CA THR A 381 -5.73 -9.79 -4.69
C THR A 381 -4.56 -10.40 -5.47
N PRO A 382 -4.73 -11.56 -6.14
CA PRO A 382 -3.69 -12.14 -6.96
C PRO A 382 -3.29 -11.23 -8.11
N ILE A 383 -1.99 -11.14 -8.38
CA ILE A 383 -1.43 -10.34 -9.47
C ILE A 383 -0.24 -11.04 -10.11
N ALA A 384 0.04 -10.70 -11.36
CA ALA A 384 1.31 -10.99 -12.01
C ALA A 384 1.90 -9.70 -12.61
N ILE A 385 3.21 -9.53 -12.48
CA ILE A 385 3.96 -8.42 -13.06
C ILE A 385 5.08 -9.02 -13.91
N MET A 386 5.13 -8.62 -15.17
CA MET A 386 6.00 -9.18 -16.18
C MET A 386 6.78 -8.06 -16.87
N ARG A 387 8.02 -8.34 -17.26
CA ARG A 387 8.82 -7.48 -18.11
C ARG A 387 9.80 -8.26 -18.96
N ASN A 388 10.26 -7.69 -20.08
CA ASN A 388 11.35 -8.29 -20.86
C ASN A 388 12.73 -8.02 -20.23
N HIS A 389 12.95 -6.80 -19.75
CA HIS A 389 14.16 -6.35 -19.05
C HIS A 389 13.85 -5.08 -18.25
N TRP A 390 14.84 -4.50 -17.57
CA TRP A 390 14.68 -3.28 -16.78
C TRP A 390 15.34 -2.09 -17.48
N GLY A 391 14.55 -1.05 -17.77
CA GLY A 391 14.99 0.23 -18.34
C GLY A 391 15.20 0.24 -19.85
N GLY A 392 15.19 1.42 -20.45
CA GLY A 392 15.39 1.60 -21.90
C GLY A 392 14.08 1.76 -22.66
N ASN A 393 14.16 2.26 -23.89
CA ASN A 393 12.96 2.61 -24.69
C ASN A 393 12.18 1.38 -25.18
N ASP A 394 12.77 0.19 -25.10
CA ASP A 394 12.17 -1.09 -25.46
C ASP A 394 11.80 -1.96 -24.26
N GLU A 395 11.92 -1.46 -23.02
CA GLU A 395 11.34 -2.15 -21.85
C GLU A 395 9.84 -2.31 -22.07
N LEU A 396 9.35 -3.54 -21.97
CA LEU A 396 7.95 -3.87 -21.85
C LEU A 396 7.67 -4.16 -20.39
N PHE A 397 6.65 -3.54 -19.83
CA PHE A 397 6.17 -3.80 -18.48
C PHE A 397 4.67 -4.09 -18.54
N VAL A 398 4.25 -5.20 -17.96
CA VAL A 398 2.88 -5.70 -18.05
C VAL A 398 2.39 -6.16 -16.68
N GLY A 399 1.25 -5.65 -16.24
CA GLY A 399 0.55 -6.14 -15.05
C GLY A 399 -0.67 -6.95 -15.45
N LEU A 400 -1.01 -8.01 -14.71
CA LEU A 400 -2.26 -8.78 -14.83
C LEU A 400 -2.89 -8.91 -13.44
N LYS A 401 -4.18 -8.59 -13.34
CA LYS A 401 -4.94 -8.63 -12.09
C LYS A 401 -5.90 -9.82 -12.04
N GLY A 402 -5.87 -10.57 -10.94
CA GLY A 402 -6.91 -11.52 -10.53
C GLY A 402 -7.70 -11.00 -9.33
N GLY A 403 -8.28 -11.91 -8.55
CA GLY A 403 -8.94 -11.60 -7.28
C GLY A 403 -10.46 -11.51 -7.37
N MET A 404 -11.04 -10.65 -6.52
CA MET A 404 -12.48 -10.42 -6.41
C MET A 404 -12.75 -8.92 -6.45
N SER A 405 -13.85 -8.49 -7.08
CA SER A 405 -14.22 -7.07 -7.11
C SER A 405 -14.63 -6.52 -5.74
N SER A 406 -15.10 -7.40 -4.84
CA SER A 406 -15.56 -7.04 -3.49
C SER A 406 -14.45 -6.90 -2.45
N THR A 407 -13.17 -6.99 -2.83
CA THR A 407 -12.05 -6.63 -1.95
C THR A 407 -12.13 -5.15 -1.56
N ASN A 408 -11.51 -4.78 -0.43
CA ASN A 408 -11.43 -3.37 -0.06
C ASN A 408 -10.74 -2.59 -1.19
N HIS A 409 -11.33 -1.46 -1.57
CA HIS A 409 -10.89 -0.64 -2.70
C HIS A 409 -10.90 -1.33 -4.08
N GLY A 410 -11.55 -2.50 -4.20
CA GLY A 410 -11.68 -3.22 -5.47
C GLY A 410 -12.65 -2.57 -6.46
N HIS A 411 -12.45 -2.89 -7.75
CA HIS A 411 -13.23 -2.45 -8.92
C HIS A 411 -13.77 -3.68 -9.66
N ILE A 412 -14.60 -3.50 -10.69
CA ILE A 412 -15.05 -4.59 -11.57
C ILE A 412 -14.05 -4.79 -12.70
N ASP A 413 -12.89 -5.35 -12.36
CA ASP A 413 -11.70 -5.35 -13.21
C ASP A 413 -10.90 -6.66 -13.14
N ILE A 414 -11.53 -7.79 -12.78
CA ILE A 414 -10.82 -9.05 -12.64
C ILE A 414 -10.46 -9.59 -14.02
N GLY A 415 -9.18 -9.90 -14.23
CA GLY A 415 -8.62 -10.21 -15.55
C GLY A 415 -8.10 -8.98 -16.30
N SER A 416 -8.14 -7.78 -15.70
CA SER A 416 -7.55 -6.58 -16.30
C SER A 416 -6.04 -6.68 -16.40
N PHE A 417 -5.47 -5.95 -17.35
CA PHE A 417 -4.02 -5.84 -17.53
C PHE A 417 -3.61 -4.40 -17.79
N VAL A 418 -2.35 -4.05 -17.56
CA VAL A 418 -1.75 -2.79 -18.03
C VAL A 418 -0.51 -3.08 -18.86
N MET A 419 -0.09 -2.14 -19.70
CA MET A 419 1.08 -2.29 -20.55
C MET A 419 1.78 -0.95 -20.70
N TYR A 420 3.07 -0.95 -20.38
CA TYR A 420 4.00 0.13 -20.72
C TYR A 420 5.00 -0.36 -21.74
N ARG A 421 5.46 0.57 -22.58
CA ARG A 421 6.69 0.43 -23.35
C ARG A 421 7.57 1.66 -23.12
N GLY A 422 8.78 1.45 -22.60
CA GLY A 422 9.62 2.54 -22.11
C GLY A 422 8.83 3.39 -21.09
N ILE A 423 8.60 4.66 -21.43
CA ILE A 423 7.85 5.60 -20.58
C ILE A 423 6.37 5.75 -20.95
N ASN A 424 5.91 5.10 -22.03
CA ASN A 424 4.55 5.26 -22.57
C ASN A 424 3.62 4.17 -22.01
N GLN A 425 2.52 4.57 -21.38
CA GLN A 425 1.48 3.66 -20.90
C GLN A 425 0.44 3.43 -22.00
N TRP A 426 0.55 2.31 -22.71
CA TRP A 426 -0.31 2.00 -23.84
C TRP A 426 -1.66 1.42 -23.43
N ALA A 427 -1.65 0.52 -22.44
CA ALA A 427 -2.85 0.01 -21.78
C ALA A 427 -2.87 0.58 -20.35
N ALA A 428 -3.83 1.45 -20.09
CA ALA A 428 -3.89 2.25 -18.87
C ALA A 428 -4.98 1.79 -17.90
N ASP A 429 -4.99 2.38 -16.71
CA ASP A 429 -6.12 2.38 -15.78
C ASP A 429 -6.39 3.84 -15.36
N LEU A 430 -7.64 4.19 -15.05
CA LEU A 430 -8.00 5.56 -14.64
C LEU A 430 -7.63 5.89 -13.19
N GLY A 431 -7.37 4.86 -12.37
CA GLY A 431 -7.02 5.00 -10.96
C GLY A 431 -8.18 5.48 -10.09
N ILE A 432 -7.83 5.98 -8.90
CA ILE A 432 -8.80 6.41 -7.90
C ILE A 432 -9.56 7.68 -8.32
N GLN A 433 -10.84 7.76 -7.94
CA GLN A 433 -11.62 9.00 -7.91
C GLN A 433 -11.83 9.47 -6.45
N ASN A 434 -11.98 10.77 -6.22
CA ASN A 434 -12.27 11.30 -4.88
C ASN A 434 -13.64 10.82 -4.35
N TYR A 435 -13.65 9.99 -3.31
CA TYR A 435 -14.88 9.44 -2.72
C TYR A 435 -15.81 10.52 -2.17
N TYR A 436 -15.29 11.63 -1.65
CA TYR A 436 -16.12 12.72 -1.16
C TYR A 436 -16.97 13.36 -2.29
N SER A 437 -16.49 13.31 -3.54
CA SER A 437 -17.30 13.75 -4.69
C SER A 437 -18.49 12.83 -4.96
N ILE A 438 -18.35 11.54 -4.63
CA ILE A 438 -19.33 10.48 -4.83
C ILE A 438 -20.33 10.44 -3.66
N ASP A 439 -19.85 10.55 -2.42
CA ASP A 439 -20.67 10.49 -1.20
C ASP A 439 -21.74 11.58 -1.16
N LYS A 440 -21.49 12.74 -1.78
CA LYS A 440 -22.48 13.83 -1.97
C LYS A 440 -23.74 13.39 -2.72
N TYR A 441 -23.67 12.31 -3.49
CA TYR A 441 -24.80 11.72 -4.21
C TYR A 441 -25.44 10.54 -3.44
N GLY A 442 -25.04 10.29 -2.19
CA GLY A 442 -25.60 9.24 -1.34
C GLY A 442 -25.17 7.82 -1.71
N ILE A 443 -24.11 7.68 -2.51
CA ILE A 443 -23.56 6.38 -2.89
C ILE A 443 -22.66 5.88 -1.76
N ASN A 444 -23.04 4.75 -1.15
CA ASN A 444 -22.22 4.13 -0.10
C ASN A 444 -21.02 3.42 -0.71
N MET A 445 -19.85 4.07 -0.68
CA MET A 445 -18.60 3.50 -1.17
C MET A 445 -18.16 2.26 -0.38
N GLY A 446 -18.66 2.04 0.82
CA GLY A 446 -18.42 0.82 1.60
C GLY A 446 -19.26 -0.39 1.16
N ASP A 447 -20.35 -0.17 0.41
CA ASP A 447 -21.19 -1.27 -0.09
C ASP A 447 -20.54 -1.93 -1.31
N ARG A 448 -20.13 -3.18 -1.12
CA ARG A 448 -19.48 -4.02 -2.13
C ARG A 448 -20.35 -5.21 -2.53
N SER A 449 -21.65 -5.16 -2.25
CA SER A 449 -22.61 -6.17 -2.69
C SER A 449 -22.76 -6.16 -4.22
N GLN A 450 -23.25 -7.27 -4.79
CA GLN A 450 -23.33 -7.49 -6.25
C GLN A 450 -24.04 -6.35 -7.02
N TYR A 451 -25.05 -5.75 -6.41
CA TYR A 451 -25.92 -4.74 -7.03
C TYR A 451 -25.72 -3.34 -6.44
N SER A 452 -24.58 -3.12 -5.77
CA SER A 452 -24.25 -1.82 -5.17
C SER A 452 -24.16 -0.72 -6.23
N LYS A 453 -24.63 0.48 -5.86
CA LYS A 453 -24.47 1.71 -6.65
C LYS A 453 -23.02 2.14 -6.82
N ARG A 454 -22.11 1.61 -5.99
CA ARG A 454 -20.65 1.75 -6.17
C ARG A 454 -20.21 1.37 -7.59
N TRP A 455 -20.86 0.38 -8.20
CA TRP A 455 -20.49 -0.12 -9.52
C TRP A 455 -20.99 0.74 -10.69
N ASP A 456 -21.84 1.73 -10.42
CA ASP A 456 -22.27 2.73 -11.42
C ASP A 456 -21.21 3.84 -11.60
N VAL A 457 -20.32 4.03 -10.62
CA VAL A 457 -19.17 4.95 -10.70
C VAL A 457 -18.23 4.49 -11.80
N LEU A 458 -18.00 5.35 -12.79
CA LEU A 458 -17.28 5.00 -14.02
C LEU A 458 -15.93 4.34 -13.74
N ARG A 459 -15.08 4.94 -12.91
CA ARG A 459 -13.74 4.40 -12.58
C ARG A 459 -13.75 3.08 -11.80
N LEU A 460 -14.90 2.64 -11.30
CA LEU A 460 -15.04 1.37 -10.56
C LEU A 460 -15.79 0.32 -11.38
N SER A 461 -16.32 0.69 -12.54
CA SER A 461 -17.15 -0.17 -13.37
C SER A 461 -16.31 -0.85 -14.44
N LYS A 462 -16.80 -1.99 -14.92
CA LYS A 462 -16.21 -2.80 -16.00
C LYS A 462 -15.93 -2.05 -17.30
N ASP A 463 -16.52 -0.86 -17.48
CA ASP A 463 -16.62 -0.22 -18.78
C ASP A 463 -15.32 0.49 -19.20
N VAL A 464 -14.45 0.79 -18.22
CA VAL A 464 -13.18 1.51 -18.37
C VAL A 464 -11.94 0.73 -17.93
N HIS A 465 -12.08 -0.58 -17.71
CA HIS A 465 -10.95 -1.48 -17.44
C HIS A 465 -10.63 -2.36 -18.65
N ASN A 466 -9.40 -2.90 -18.67
CA ASN A 466 -8.85 -3.66 -19.80
C ASN A 466 -9.33 -5.13 -19.80
N ILE A 467 -10.64 -5.32 -19.87
CA ILE A 467 -11.31 -6.63 -19.73
C ILE A 467 -12.20 -6.98 -20.93
N MET A 468 -12.62 -8.24 -20.97
CA MET A 468 -13.72 -8.67 -21.81
C MET A 468 -15.01 -8.66 -20.98
N THR A 469 -16.10 -8.14 -21.53
CA THR A 469 -17.41 -8.08 -20.87
C THR A 469 -18.44 -8.82 -21.72
N PHE A 470 -19.37 -9.51 -21.05
CA PHE A 470 -20.38 -10.37 -21.68
C PHE A 470 -21.79 -9.88 -21.35
N ASN A 471 -22.63 -9.66 -22.36
CA ASN A 471 -24.01 -9.17 -22.27
C ASN A 471 -24.19 -7.88 -21.44
N GLY A 472 -23.12 -7.08 -21.29
CA GLY A 472 -23.13 -5.90 -20.42
C GLY A 472 -23.30 -6.20 -18.93
N ASN A 473 -23.17 -7.47 -18.51
CA ASN A 473 -23.27 -7.88 -17.12
C ASN A 473 -22.01 -7.49 -16.33
N ASN A 474 -22.20 -7.25 -15.04
CA ASN A 474 -21.08 -7.17 -14.10
C ASN A 474 -20.58 -8.57 -13.76
N GLN A 475 -19.27 -8.68 -13.53
CA GLN A 475 -18.65 -9.83 -12.89
C GLN A 475 -19.33 -10.15 -11.55
N LEU A 476 -19.30 -11.43 -11.15
CA LEU A 476 -19.70 -11.83 -9.81
C LEU A 476 -18.69 -11.31 -8.79
N VAL A 477 -19.08 -10.30 -8.01
CA VAL A 477 -18.13 -9.50 -7.22
C VAL A 477 -17.48 -10.26 -6.07
N THR A 478 -18.08 -11.39 -5.65
CA THR A 478 -17.60 -12.24 -4.56
C THR A 478 -16.79 -13.45 -5.03
N GLN A 479 -16.75 -13.72 -6.34
CA GLN A 479 -15.99 -14.83 -6.89
C GLN A 479 -14.53 -14.43 -7.11
N LYS A 480 -13.61 -15.38 -6.84
CA LYS A 480 -12.16 -15.14 -6.86
C LYS A 480 -11.50 -15.84 -8.06
N ALA A 481 -10.73 -15.08 -8.82
CA ALA A 481 -9.79 -15.61 -9.80
C ALA A 481 -8.35 -15.62 -9.23
N TYR A 482 -7.60 -16.67 -9.54
CA TYR A 482 -6.17 -16.81 -9.16
C TYR A 482 -5.28 -16.68 -10.39
N ILE A 483 -3.98 -16.46 -10.19
CA ILE A 483 -2.99 -16.63 -11.26
C ILE A 483 -2.62 -18.12 -11.32
N ASN A 484 -3.23 -18.88 -12.23
CA ASN A 484 -3.16 -20.34 -12.21
C ASN A 484 -1.95 -20.92 -12.96
N LYS A 485 -1.35 -20.14 -13.87
CA LYS A 485 -0.23 -20.56 -14.70
C LYS A 485 0.64 -19.36 -15.00
N PHE A 486 1.95 -19.52 -14.89
CA PHE A 486 2.91 -18.45 -15.14
C PHE A 486 4.29 -19.03 -15.42
N GLY A 487 5.14 -18.26 -16.09
CA GLY A 487 6.49 -18.71 -16.40
C GLY A 487 7.38 -17.60 -16.94
N ASP A 488 8.66 -17.71 -16.62
CA ASP A 488 9.72 -16.82 -17.08
C ASP A 488 10.72 -17.63 -17.89
N TYR A 489 10.56 -17.64 -19.21
CA TYR A 489 11.41 -18.37 -20.14
C TYR A 489 12.13 -17.40 -21.08
N LYS A 490 13.17 -17.88 -21.76
CA LYS A 490 13.81 -17.11 -22.82
C LYS A 490 12.75 -16.74 -23.84
N ASN A 491 12.65 -15.45 -24.22
CA ASN A 491 11.72 -14.95 -25.23
C ASN A 491 10.22 -15.18 -24.91
N PHE A 492 9.85 -15.63 -23.70
CA PHE A 492 8.46 -15.88 -23.36
C PHE A 492 8.24 -15.74 -21.85
N VAL A 493 7.66 -14.62 -21.43
CA VAL A 493 7.26 -14.37 -20.04
C VAL A 493 5.75 -14.25 -20.01
N TYR A 494 5.07 -15.04 -19.18
CA TYR A 494 3.61 -15.10 -19.20
C TYR A 494 2.99 -15.31 -17.82
N ALA A 495 1.71 -14.96 -17.73
CA ALA A 495 0.82 -15.31 -16.63
C ALA A 495 -0.60 -15.50 -17.16
N ALA A 496 -1.38 -16.37 -16.52
CA ALA A 496 -2.75 -16.66 -16.87
C ALA A 496 -3.65 -16.78 -15.64
N THR A 497 -4.93 -16.51 -15.84
CA THR A 497 -5.97 -16.54 -14.82
C THR A 497 -7.23 -17.22 -15.36
N ASP A 498 -7.90 -17.94 -14.47
CA ASP A 498 -9.22 -18.54 -14.75
C ASP A 498 -10.31 -17.60 -14.23
N LEU A 499 -11.05 -17.01 -15.16
CA LEU A 499 -12.15 -16.08 -14.92
C LEU A 499 -13.50 -16.79 -14.91
N SER A 500 -13.55 -18.12 -15.12
CA SER A 500 -14.81 -18.86 -15.30
C SER A 500 -15.76 -18.70 -14.13
N LEU A 501 -15.27 -18.68 -12.88
CA LEU A 501 -16.12 -18.45 -11.70
C LEU A 501 -16.62 -17.00 -11.64
N VAL A 502 -15.74 -16.04 -11.93
CA VAL A 502 -16.04 -14.61 -11.90
C VAL A 502 -17.09 -14.23 -12.94
N GLU A 503 -17.05 -14.89 -14.10
CA GLU A 503 -17.95 -14.65 -15.23
C GLU A 503 -19.05 -15.72 -15.35
N SER A 504 -19.23 -16.59 -14.35
CA SER A 504 -20.16 -17.74 -14.42
C SER A 504 -21.62 -17.36 -14.59
N ASN A 505 -21.98 -16.10 -14.33
CA ASN A 505 -23.30 -15.55 -14.64
C ASN A 505 -23.52 -15.26 -16.14
N SER A 506 -22.46 -15.25 -16.95
CA SER A 506 -22.49 -14.83 -18.35
C SER A 506 -21.93 -15.86 -19.31
N ILE A 507 -20.85 -16.57 -18.95
CA ILE A 507 -20.20 -17.58 -19.79
C ILE A 507 -19.82 -18.82 -18.99
N LYS A 508 -19.58 -19.94 -19.69
CA LYS A 508 -19.32 -21.25 -19.07
C LYS A 508 -17.86 -21.41 -18.66
N LYS A 509 -16.94 -20.97 -19.51
CA LYS A 509 -15.48 -21.03 -19.25
C LYS A 509 -14.82 -19.78 -19.82
N HIS A 510 -13.85 -19.24 -19.08
CA HIS A 510 -13.00 -18.14 -19.51
C HIS A 510 -11.61 -18.27 -18.93
N LEU A 511 -10.64 -18.57 -19.77
CA LEU A 511 -9.22 -18.45 -19.42
C LEU A 511 -8.65 -17.23 -20.11
N ARG A 512 -7.89 -16.43 -19.37
CA ARG A 512 -7.15 -15.29 -19.91
C ARG A 512 -5.66 -15.47 -19.64
N GLY A 513 -4.86 -15.38 -20.68
CA GLY A 513 -3.40 -15.37 -20.61
C GLY A 513 -2.84 -14.05 -21.14
N VAL A 514 -1.81 -13.53 -20.50
CA VAL A 514 -1.04 -12.38 -20.98
C VAL A 514 0.43 -12.77 -21.05
N ALA A 515 1.07 -12.50 -22.18
CA ALA A 515 2.47 -12.87 -22.39
C ALA A 515 3.26 -11.78 -23.13
N ILE A 516 4.52 -11.62 -22.74
CA ILE A 516 5.56 -10.92 -23.50
C ILE A 516 6.25 -11.95 -24.39
N VAL A 517 6.22 -11.73 -25.69
CA VAL A 517 6.71 -12.67 -26.70
C VAL A 517 7.92 -12.09 -27.44
N ASN A 518 8.96 -12.91 -27.56
CA ASN A 518 10.25 -12.59 -28.17
C ASN A 518 10.94 -11.34 -27.60
N ASP A 519 10.56 -10.92 -26.38
CA ASP A 519 10.95 -9.64 -25.79
C ASP A 519 10.55 -8.43 -26.65
N LYS A 520 9.57 -8.58 -27.55
CA LYS A 520 9.20 -7.58 -28.58
C LYS A 520 7.78 -7.05 -28.49
N TYR A 521 6.81 -7.90 -28.18
CA TYR A 521 5.39 -7.53 -28.19
C TYR A 521 4.61 -8.25 -27.09
N VAL A 522 3.40 -7.77 -26.81
CA VAL A 522 2.50 -8.36 -25.83
C VAL A 522 1.33 -9.02 -26.54
N VAL A 523 0.90 -10.17 -26.03
CA VAL A 523 -0.33 -10.84 -26.47
C VAL A 523 -1.25 -11.07 -25.29
N VAL A 524 -2.54 -10.77 -25.48
CA VAL A 524 -3.63 -11.15 -24.59
C VAL A 524 -4.43 -12.24 -25.29
N ARG A 525 -4.48 -13.43 -24.71
CA ARG A 525 -5.23 -14.58 -25.21
C ARG A 525 -6.43 -14.84 -24.31
N ASP A 526 -7.61 -14.89 -24.89
CA ASP A 526 -8.85 -15.28 -24.23
C ASP A 526 -9.35 -16.61 -24.84
N GLU A 527 -9.57 -17.62 -24.00
CA GLU A 527 -10.18 -18.91 -24.37
C GLU A 527 -11.53 -19.04 -23.67
N ILE A 528 -12.60 -19.06 -24.46
CA ILE A 528 -13.97 -18.90 -23.98
C ILE A 528 -14.82 -20.08 -24.42
N GLU A 529 -15.63 -20.61 -23.50
CA GLU A 529 -16.76 -21.48 -23.82
C GLU A 529 -18.04 -20.75 -23.45
N ASN A 530 -18.88 -20.48 -24.44
CA ASN A 530 -20.14 -19.77 -24.23
C ASN A 530 -21.19 -20.68 -23.58
N ASN A 531 -22.16 -20.05 -22.92
CA ASN A 531 -23.37 -20.71 -22.43
C ASN A 531 -24.31 -21.09 -23.59
N ASN A 532 -25.51 -21.56 -23.27
CA ASN A 532 -26.50 -22.02 -24.25
C ASN A 532 -27.28 -20.87 -24.94
N ASN A 533 -26.87 -19.62 -24.74
CA ASN A 533 -27.52 -18.43 -25.31
C ASN A 533 -26.54 -17.68 -26.20
N LEU A 534 -27.07 -16.93 -27.17
CA LEU A 534 -26.29 -15.93 -27.90
C LEU A 534 -25.75 -14.89 -26.91
N THR A 535 -24.46 -14.57 -27.00
CA THR A 535 -23.80 -13.66 -26.06
C THR A 535 -23.07 -12.55 -26.80
N ASP A 536 -23.50 -11.31 -26.61
CA ASP A 536 -22.79 -10.14 -27.11
C ASP A 536 -21.60 -9.84 -26.20
N SER A 537 -20.44 -9.68 -26.80
CA SER A 537 -19.18 -9.54 -26.08
C SER A 537 -18.41 -8.32 -26.55
N ARG A 538 -17.72 -7.66 -25.61
CA ARG A 538 -16.82 -6.55 -25.89
C ARG A 538 -15.48 -6.83 -25.22
N TRP A 539 -14.40 -6.75 -25.99
CA TRP A 539 -13.05 -6.63 -25.46
C TRP A 539 -12.60 -5.19 -25.68
N ALA A 540 -12.12 -4.52 -24.63
CA ALA A 540 -11.62 -3.16 -24.77
C ALA A 540 -10.46 -2.88 -23.83
N MET A 541 -9.66 -1.90 -24.22
CA MET A 541 -8.48 -1.43 -23.51
C MET A 541 -8.49 0.10 -23.46
N LEU A 542 -8.29 0.66 -22.27
CA LEU A 542 -8.14 2.07 -22.02
C LEU A 542 -6.78 2.55 -22.51
N THR A 543 -6.77 3.68 -23.22
CA THR A 543 -5.53 4.33 -23.66
C THR A 543 -5.70 5.85 -23.71
N SER A 544 -4.60 6.58 -23.56
CA SER A 544 -4.50 8.02 -23.87
C SER A 544 -3.89 8.29 -25.25
N ALA A 545 -3.62 7.23 -26.03
CA ALA A 545 -3.13 7.35 -27.39
C ALA A 545 -4.21 7.90 -28.33
N ASN A 546 -3.79 8.54 -29.42
CA ASN A 546 -4.66 8.79 -30.56
C ASN A 546 -4.91 7.45 -31.29
N VAL A 547 -6.17 7.06 -31.40
CA VAL A 547 -6.58 5.78 -31.99
C VAL A 547 -7.11 5.97 -33.41
N LYS A 548 -6.60 5.16 -34.33
CA LYS A 548 -7.13 5.02 -35.69
C LYS A 548 -7.47 3.56 -35.97
N ILE A 549 -8.73 3.26 -36.27
CA ILE A 549 -9.12 1.93 -36.75
C ILE A 549 -8.65 1.78 -38.20
N THR A 550 -7.83 0.76 -38.49
CA THR A 550 -7.16 0.58 -39.79
C THR A 550 -7.71 -0.57 -40.62
N GLY A 551 -8.53 -1.44 -40.03
CA GLY A 551 -9.17 -2.56 -40.72
C GLY A 551 -10.22 -3.23 -39.85
N SER A 552 -10.79 -4.33 -40.35
CA SER A 552 -11.83 -5.09 -39.62
C SER A 552 -11.35 -5.68 -38.30
N ASN A 553 -10.05 -5.96 -38.17
CA ASN A 553 -9.41 -6.55 -37.00
C ASN A 553 -8.10 -5.85 -36.58
N THR A 554 -7.89 -4.60 -37.02
CA THR A 554 -6.67 -3.85 -36.69
C THR A 554 -6.95 -2.40 -36.30
N ALA A 555 -6.13 -1.88 -35.40
CA ALA A 555 -6.08 -0.46 -35.05
C ALA A 555 -4.62 -0.01 -34.83
N GLU A 556 -4.39 1.28 -34.99
CA GLU A 556 -3.11 1.95 -34.81
C GLU A 556 -3.25 3.01 -33.72
N LEU A 557 -2.35 2.97 -32.73
CA LEU A 557 -2.30 3.89 -31.60
C LEU A 557 -1.03 4.74 -31.72
N HIS A 558 -1.16 6.05 -31.53
CA HIS A 558 -0.05 7.00 -31.52
C HIS A 558 0.07 7.70 -30.17
N MET A 559 1.26 7.67 -29.58
CA MET A 559 1.57 8.33 -28.30
C MET A 559 3.01 8.82 -28.30
N ASN A 560 3.23 10.09 -27.98
CA ASN A 560 4.58 10.68 -27.83
C ASN A 560 5.54 10.42 -29.01
N GLY A 561 5.01 10.41 -30.24
CA GLY A 561 5.81 10.16 -31.46
C GLY A 561 6.13 8.68 -31.72
N GLU A 562 5.63 7.77 -30.88
CA GLU A 562 5.71 6.32 -31.09
C GLU A 562 4.36 5.77 -31.56
N LYS A 563 4.42 4.57 -32.14
CA LYS A 563 3.25 3.83 -32.65
C LYS A 563 3.18 2.42 -32.09
N LEU A 564 1.96 1.99 -31.77
CA LEU A 564 1.59 0.61 -31.39
C LEU A 564 0.45 0.13 -32.28
N ASN A 565 0.57 -1.06 -32.85
CA ASN A 565 -0.51 -1.71 -33.60
C ASN A 565 -1.26 -2.70 -32.72
N ILE A 566 -2.58 -2.67 -32.78
CA ILE A 566 -3.47 -3.71 -32.29
C ILE A 566 -3.82 -4.61 -33.48
N LYS A 567 -3.58 -5.92 -33.37
CA LYS A 567 -4.07 -6.93 -34.31
C LYS A 567 -4.89 -7.96 -33.55
N VAL A 568 -6.09 -8.25 -34.02
CA VAL A 568 -7.00 -9.22 -33.40
C VAL A 568 -7.12 -10.44 -34.30
N GLU A 569 -6.91 -11.62 -33.72
CA GLU A 569 -7.21 -12.91 -34.32
C GLU A 569 -8.39 -13.53 -33.56
N GLY A 570 -9.56 -13.48 -34.18
CA GLY A 570 -10.82 -13.96 -33.63
C GLY A 570 -11.91 -13.91 -34.72
N ARG A 571 -13.03 -14.62 -34.51
CA ARG A 571 -14.14 -14.62 -35.47
C ARG A 571 -15.03 -13.40 -35.28
N ASN A 572 -15.61 -12.90 -36.36
CA ASN A 572 -16.66 -11.87 -36.37
C ASN A 572 -16.35 -10.61 -35.54
N VAL A 573 -15.07 -10.23 -35.47
CA VAL A 573 -14.64 -9.05 -34.71
C VAL A 573 -15.01 -7.76 -35.44
N ILE A 574 -15.52 -6.79 -34.70
CA ILE A 574 -15.83 -5.45 -35.19
C ILE A 574 -15.06 -4.46 -34.33
N MET A 575 -13.97 -3.91 -34.87
CA MET A 575 -13.16 -2.91 -34.16
C MET A 575 -13.95 -1.63 -33.87
N GLY A 576 -13.68 -1.01 -32.73
CA GLY A 576 -14.35 0.22 -32.32
C GLY A 576 -13.66 0.96 -31.17
N THR A 577 -14.24 2.12 -30.84
CA THR A 577 -13.85 2.95 -29.71
C THR A 577 -15.05 3.32 -28.86
N TRP A 578 -14.87 3.47 -27.55
CA TRP A 578 -15.91 3.91 -26.62
C TRP A 578 -15.43 5.08 -25.77
N SER A 579 -16.37 5.97 -25.46
CA SER A 579 -16.14 7.16 -24.65
C SER A 579 -15.79 6.79 -23.19
N THR A 580 -14.91 7.57 -22.60
CA THR A 580 -14.58 7.58 -21.17
C THR A 580 -15.10 8.84 -20.48
N GLU A 581 -15.96 9.61 -21.15
CA GLU A 581 -16.61 10.78 -20.58
C GLU A 581 -17.54 10.39 -19.40
N PRO A 582 -17.71 11.28 -18.41
CA PRO A 582 -18.65 11.11 -17.31
C PRO A 582 -20.04 10.66 -17.79
N ARG A 583 -20.58 9.59 -17.17
CA ARG A 583 -21.95 9.11 -17.44
C ARG A 583 -22.96 9.80 -16.52
N PHE A 584 -22.53 10.06 -15.29
CA PHE A 584 -23.32 10.67 -14.24
C PHE A 584 -22.61 11.89 -13.66
N GLY A 585 -23.36 12.75 -12.95
CA GLY A 585 -22.80 13.96 -12.33
C GLY A 585 -21.78 13.69 -11.22
N PHE A 586 -21.75 12.45 -10.69
CA PHE A 586 -20.72 12.02 -9.74
C PHE A 586 -19.47 11.47 -10.42
N ASP A 587 -19.41 11.26 -11.74
CA ASP A 587 -18.21 10.74 -12.38
C ASP A 587 -17.18 11.87 -12.60
N GLU A 588 -15.91 11.61 -12.27
CA GLU A 588 -14.82 12.52 -12.64
C GLU A 588 -14.55 12.47 -14.15
N ALA A 589 -14.21 13.62 -14.73
CA ALA A 589 -13.78 13.72 -16.13
C ALA A 589 -12.46 12.99 -16.38
N ASN A 590 -12.34 12.38 -17.56
CA ASN A 590 -11.17 11.57 -17.97
C ASN A 590 -10.58 12.09 -19.29
N PRO A 591 -10.09 13.35 -19.32
CA PRO A 591 -9.75 14.02 -20.56
C PRO A 591 -8.63 13.31 -21.31
N GLY A 592 -8.76 13.22 -22.63
CA GLY A 592 -7.72 12.65 -23.49
C GLY A 592 -7.57 11.14 -23.38
N THR A 593 -8.57 10.43 -22.87
CA THR A 593 -8.60 8.96 -22.82
C THR A 593 -9.72 8.41 -23.70
N VAL A 594 -9.57 7.16 -24.13
CA VAL A 594 -10.56 6.43 -24.93
C VAL A 594 -10.42 4.93 -24.67
N MET A 595 -11.51 4.18 -24.78
CA MET A 595 -11.46 2.72 -24.84
C MET A 595 -11.33 2.29 -26.31
N VAL A 596 -10.37 1.44 -26.65
CA VAL A 596 -10.20 0.84 -27.99
C VAL A 596 -10.27 -0.68 -27.91
N GLY A 597 -10.87 -1.32 -28.89
CA GLY A 597 -11.00 -2.77 -28.92
C GLY A 597 -11.98 -3.22 -29.99
N PHE A 598 -12.79 -4.24 -29.68
CA PHE A 598 -13.78 -4.78 -30.61
C PHE A 598 -15.01 -5.36 -29.90
N THR A 599 -16.10 -5.50 -30.65
CA THR A 599 -17.22 -6.38 -30.28
C THR A 599 -17.18 -7.67 -31.09
N THR A 600 -17.78 -8.71 -30.52
CA THR A 600 -18.07 -9.99 -31.19
C THR A 600 -19.31 -10.61 -30.57
N THR A 601 -19.97 -11.50 -31.30
CA THR A 601 -21.07 -12.30 -30.78
C THR A 601 -20.61 -13.76 -30.69
N LEU A 602 -20.91 -14.42 -29.57
CA LEU A 602 -20.64 -15.83 -29.33
C LEU A 602 -21.92 -16.64 -29.50
N GLU A 603 -21.87 -17.68 -30.31
CA GLU A 603 -22.99 -18.59 -30.53
C GLU A 603 -23.21 -19.53 -29.32
N PRO A 604 -24.42 -20.07 -29.13
CA PRO A 604 -24.69 -21.06 -28.08
C PRO A 604 -23.68 -22.23 -28.08
N GLY A 605 -23.00 -22.42 -26.95
CA GLY A 605 -21.99 -23.48 -26.76
C GLY A 605 -20.70 -23.30 -27.56
N GLU A 606 -20.51 -22.15 -28.22
CA GLU A 606 -19.30 -21.88 -29.00
C GLU A 606 -18.05 -21.92 -28.11
N LYS A 607 -16.98 -22.50 -28.67
CA LYS A 607 -15.62 -22.37 -28.14
C LYS A 607 -14.87 -21.36 -29.01
N ALA A 608 -14.51 -20.23 -28.42
CA ALA A 608 -13.79 -19.15 -29.08
C ALA A 608 -12.38 -19.03 -28.52
N GLU A 609 -11.42 -18.82 -29.43
CA GLU A 609 -10.05 -18.46 -29.11
C GLU A 609 -9.79 -17.09 -29.73
N ILE A 610 -9.38 -16.14 -28.90
CA ILE A 610 -9.14 -14.77 -29.33
C ILE A 610 -7.74 -14.37 -28.89
N ASN A 611 -6.91 -13.93 -29.84
CA ASN A 611 -5.60 -13.35 -29.55
C ASN A 611 -5.61 -11.87 -29.93
N VAL A 612 -5.25 -11.00 -28.98
CA VAL A 612 -5.03 -9.58 -29.21
C VAL A 612 -3.54 -9.30 -29.08
N TYR A 613 -2.91 -8.93 -30.19
CA TYR A 613 -1.49 -8.59 -30.26
C TYR A 613 -1.32 -7.07 -30.16
N LEU A 614 -0.46 -6.65 -29.22
CA LEU A 614 -0.04 -5.27 -29.00
C LEU A 614 1.42 -5.15 -29.48
N ILE A 615 1.60 -4.65 -30.69
CA ILE A 615 2.86 -4.75 -31.46
C ILE A 615 3.46 -3.35 -31.62
N PRO A 616 4.56 -3.03 -30.92
CA PRO A 616 5.30 -1.79 -31.14
C PRO A 616 5.77 -1.70 -32.59
N GLU A 617 5.90 -0.49 -33.12
CA GLU A 617 6.40 -0.29 -34.49
C GLU A 617 7.75 -0.97 -34.74
N ALA A 618 8.66 -0.96 -33.75
CA ALA A 618 9.94 -1.65 -33.84
C ALA A 618 9.84 -3.18 -34.02
N ALA A 619 8.66 -3.76 -33.77
CA ALA A 619 8.33 -5.17 -33.94
C ALA A 619 7.37 -5.43 -35.11
N SER A 620 7.09 -4.45 -35.99
CA SER A 620 6.11 -4.58 -37.07
C SER A 620 6.46 -5.63 -38.12
N HIS A 621 7.74 -5.99 -38.22
CA HIS A 621 8.25 -7.01 -39.14
C HIS A 621 8.38 -8.40 -38.49
N GLU A 622 8.07 -8.52 -37.19
CA GLU A 622 8.12 -9.79 -36.49
C GLU A 622 7.09 -10.77 -37.06
N LYS A 623 7.52 -12.02 -37.24
CA LYS A 623 6.59 -13.09 -37.63
C LYS A 623 5.75 -13.47 -36.42
N ILE A 624 4.48 -13.09 -36.45
CA ILE A 624 3.51 -13.47 -35.41
C ILE A 624 3.13 -14.94 -35.62
N SER A 625 3.61 -15.80 -34.73
CA SER A 625 3.18 -17.19 -34.68
C SER A 625 1.80 -17.31 -34.02
N PRO A 626 0.97 -18.29 -34.42
CA PRO A 626 -0.24 -18.63 -33.70
C PRO A 626 0.08 -18.95 -32.24
N MET A 627 -0.68 -18.38 -31.31
CA MET A 627 -0.51 -18.71 -29.90
C MET A 627 -1.09 -20.10 -29.61
N PRO A 628 -0.33 -20.99 -28.95
CA PRO A 628 -0.87 -22.28 -28.55
C PRO A 628 -1.84 -22.11 -27.37
N PRO A 629 -2.64 -23.15 -27.04
CA PRO A 629 -3.56 -23.10 -25.91
C PRO A 629 -2.86 -22.74 -24.59
N ILE A 630 -3.53 -21.97 -23.72
CA ILE A 630 -2.97 -21.50 -22.44
C ILE A 630 -2.49 -22.68 -21.59
N GLU A 631 -3.20 -23.80 -21.62
CA GLU A 631 -2.82 -25.04 -20.90
C GLU A 631 -1.44 -25.55 -21.31
N THR A 632 -1.00 -25.29 -22.54
CA THR A 632 0.30 -25.70 -23.07
C THR A 632 1.39 -24.66 -22.90
N TRP A 633 1.09 -23.43 -22.44
CA TRP A 633 2.13 -22.41 -22.27
C TRP A 633 3.21 -22.92 -21.32
N ASP A 634 4.42 -23.13 -21.81
CA ASP A 634 5.56 -23.59 -21.03
C ASP A 634 6.86 -23.25 -21.79
N GLY A 635 8.01 -23.62 -21.22
CA GLY A 635 9.31 -23.33 -21.81
C GLY A 635 9.63 -24.13 -23.08
N THR A 636 8.85 -25.16 -23.41
CA THR A 636 9.13 -26.14 -24.48
C THR A 636 8.19 -26.04 -25.67
N SER A 637 6.93 -25.67 -25.47
CA SER A 637 5.88 -25.68 -26.50
C SER A 637 5.89 -24.47 -27.44
N PHE A 638 6.50 -23.34 -27.03
CA PHE A 638 6.51 -22.12 -27.85
C PHE A 638 7.61 -22.09 -28.93
N PHE A 639 8.67 -22.91 -28.77
CA PHE A 639 9.86 -22.87 -29.63
C PHE A 639 10.02 -24.08 -30.57
N HIS A 640 9.02 -24.95 -30.63
CA HIS A 640 9.02 -26.14 -31.49
C HIS A 640 7.98 -26.07 -32.60
#